data_AF-A0A927FNT4-F1
#
_entry.id   AF-A0A927FNT4-F1
#
_cell.length_a   1.000
_cell.length_b   1.000
_cell.length_c   1.000
_cell.angle_alpha   90.00
_cell.angle_beta   90.00
_cell.angle_gamma   90.00
#
_symmetry.space_group_name_H-M   'P 1'
#
loop_
_entity.id
_entity.type
_entity.pdbx_description
1 polymer ?
#
loop_
_entity_poly.entity_id
_entity_poly.type
_entity_poly.pdbx_seq_one_letter_code
_entity_poly.pdbx_strand_id
1 'polypeptide(L)'
;MRLLVRRGAKDRPTDAPDVLELRVHGVANTPPAAMLGLPPDEVEQVDGDALGSFWAPTAKSLATERRPGDPRTPAPGVRREGYSWGAMARLSTVPAIGRASGLVAGVIRALWVLIIPFGLANVAYWSRDADEPHGRRSSAAGGMVRLFGLALTLLWVATTATVMLGIVGAQCYGARTALEIDGQTSDVDYVMTCSALPHQLDSWARWESGPRTAVLALLAAGAVLALAAVGSTGQLRYERRTSGTKGRGLTASAPPDDGSVWPMLARPGFWTHAKRSSVLWFQHLAAAFALLAALLGWHFLYRDEPGCRRATGFGERGCAGPRVWAASDRWYWAVIVVVAVAVLVIVAVRVGRVRLDPLPHAGQQPAIKPDVEVSRRVDGVVLAVALVLFAAAVVVVARSGDEPLRPADPTAVPFLGLAAVPSLLIGLMVLLCVVALGVRARVPALLWAPLVVVALVAAVLALMWPDGAAGIASRTVSGVAFVVLLVVTVVAGRGRAARGREGWAGRGPFVLLSMAGGVAMVLSASTVLGIVAWLQAPGAPENATVPQAVTDALTDLDAADRLREPVLAQVPAAAQLVTPPGYLEFAIMSVAGLAVLVLVVLVLALRMAVLSRVPLPVVPGQVVAAKPTTSEESAVQRGRRHAALAQRAERIVGVLGIVFFLALAGTLVLPDPDRQFGGVAGAAWDLAVQWSTKAVVVAFGLVVGSVVLAGSKQSLARPWGLLWDLMCFLPRAAHPFAPPCYAERVVPELRSRIDVWLGDDRASSEVGAAEQRMLARRRVVLSAHSLGGVVAVATLLARWDGPRGADDDRVALLTYGTQLRAYFGRFFPELFGPAVLGTHPSSAPRVWVADPWDVRVPPPVAPVGVTVVESLTCDGAVRWRSLWRRTDFIGFPVDAYAPTATSIDRPAQEVDQAAYLLTIDAHSGYPDTAEYGTQMGELVALLRKVPVRDD
;
A
#
# COMPACT_ATOMS: atom_id res chain seq x y z
N MET A 1 79.59 27.03 -12.08
CA MET A 1 78.97 26.33 -13.23
C MET A 1 78.89 24.84 -12.91
N ARG A 2 77.70 24.26 -13.12
CA ARG A 2 77.25 22.85 -12.92
C ARG A 2 76.81 22.42 -11.51
N LEU A 3 75.50 22.62 -11.33
CA LEU A 3 74.58 21.86 -10.48
C LEU A 3 74.80 20.34 -10.59
N LEU A 4 74.68 19.63 -9.47
CA LEU A 4 74.18 18.27 -9.42
C LEU A 4 73.04 18.19 -8.41
N VAL A 5 71.86 17.99 -8.98
CA VAL A 5 70.53 18.00 -8.38
C VAL A 5 70.38 16.82 -7.41
N ARG A 6 69.98 17.13 -6.16
CA ARG A 6 69.35 16.18 -5.23
C ARG A 6 68.18 15.48 -5.94
N ARG A 7 68.30 14.18 -6.21
CA ARG A 7 67.15 13.31 -6.53
C ARG A 7 66.27 13.20 -5.28
N GLY A 8 65.34 14.15 -5.14
CA GLY A 8 64.15 14.00 -4.32
C GLY A 8 63.11 13.14 -5.06
N ALA A 9 62.28 12.47 -4.28
CA ALA A 9 61.07 11.74 -4.67
C ALA A 9 61.27 10.54 -5.61
N LYS A 10 61.61 9.38 -5.03
CA LYS A 10 61.08 8.11 -5.53
C LYS A 10 59.63 8.03 -5.08
N ASP A 11 58.75 7.91 -6.06
CA ASP A 11 57.33 7.60 -6.01
C ASP A 11 56.89 6.90 -4.72
N ARG A 12 56.11 7.60 -3.90
CA ARG A 12 55.14 6.91 -3.04
C ARG A 12 54.15 6.24 -3.98
N PRO A 13 53.75 4.97 -3.74
CA PRO A 13 52.60 4.44 -4.44
C PRO A 13 51.46 5.44 -4.24
N THR A 14 50.81 5.86 -5.33
CA THR A 14 49.58 6.63 -5.25
C THR A 14 48.67 5.91 -4.25
N ASP A 15 48.45 6.51 -3.07
CA ASP A 15 47.79 5.83 -1.95
C ASP A 15 46.44 5.30 -2.46
N ALA A 16 46.34 3.97 -2.58
CA ALA A 16 45.12 3.32 -2.99
C ALA A 16 44.00 3.78 -2.04
N PRO A 17 42.79 4.07 -2.55
CA PRO A 17 41.73 4.63 -1.73
C PRO A 17 41.44 3.72 -0.54
N ASP A 18 41.51 4.29 0.66
CA ASP A 18 41.26 3.63 1.94
C ASP A 18 39.80 3.84 2.40
N VAL A 19 39.12 4.86 1.89
CA VAL A 19 37.73 5.16 2.24
C VAL A 19 36.82 5.02 1.01
N LEU A 20 35.71 4.30 1.16
CA LEU A 20 34.61 4.28 0.18
C LEU A 20 33.49 5.22 0.63
N GLU A 21 33.24 6.27 -0.14
CA GLU A 21 32.00 7.05 -0.07
C GLU A 21 30.96 6.37 -0.96
N LEU A 22 29.95 5.74 -0.36
CA LEU A 22 28.87 5.10 -1.09
C LEU A 22 27.61 5.98 -1.03
N ARG A 23 27.32 6.66 -2.14
CA ARG A 23 26.15 7.53 -2.30
C ARG A 23 24.90 6.72 -2.59
N VAL A 24 23.83 6.99 -1.84
CA VAL A 24 22.50 6.37 -1.99
C VAL A 24 21.47 7.48 -2.15
N HIS A 25 20.86 7.54 -3.33
CA HIS A 25 19.81 8.52 -3.61
C HIS A 25 18.45 8.10 -3.05
N GLY A 26 17.52 9.06 -2.97
CA GLY A 26 16.10 8.83 -2.66
C GLY A 26 15.33 8.24 -3.86
N VAL A 27 14.03 8.47 -3.96
CA VAL A 27 13.20 7.74 -4.96
C VAL A 27 12.98 8.51 -6.26
N ALA A 28 13.54 9.72 -6.36
CA ALA A 28 13.42 10.53 -7.56
C ALA A 28 14.16 9.96 -8.81
N ASN A 29 14.65 8.71 -8.75
CA ASN A 29 15.44 8.06 -9.79
C ASN A 29 16.58 8.98 -10.23
N THR A 30 17.34 9.51 -9.27
CA THR A 30 18.49 10.35 -9.57
C THR A 30 19.45 9.54 -10.44
N PRO A 31 19.71 9.95 -11.69
CA PRO A 31 20.63 9.22 -12.55
C PRO A 31 22.01 9.10 -11.89
N PRO A 32 22.76 8.01 -12.12
CA PRO A 32 24.09 7.83 -11.52
C PRO A 32 25.01 9.03 -11.72
N ALA A 33 25.02 9.57 -12.95
CA ALA A 33 25.77 10.77 -13.32
C ALA A 33 25.43 11.97 -12.44
N ALA A 34 24.13 12.27 -12.27
CA ALA A 34 23.66 13.36 -11.42
C ALA A 34 23.98 13.13 -9.93
N MET A 35 23.87 11.90 -9.44
CA MET A 35 24.22 11.55 -8.06
C MET A 35 25.72 11.73 -7.76
N LEU A 36 26.57 11.47 -8.75
CA LEU A 36 28.02 11.69 -8.67
C LEU A 36 28.44 13.13 -9.00
N GLY A 37 27.52 13.96 -9.50
CA GLY A 37 27.78 15.31 -9.97
C GLY A 37 28.58 15.36 -11.28
N LEU A 38 28.57 14.28 -12.07
CA LEU A 38 29.41 14.12 -13.27
C LEU A 38 28.55 14.04 -14.55
N PRO A 39 29.13 14.37 -15.71
CA PRO A 39 28.53 14.08 -17.01
C PRO A 39 28.26 12.57 -17.21
N PRO A 40 27.26 12.17 -18.01
CA PRO A 40 26.94 10.76 -18.26
C PRO A 40 28.06 9.94 -18.91
N ASP A 41 28.93 10.57 -19.70
CA ASP A 41 30.10 9.94 -20.35
C ASP A 41 31.31 9.80 -19.40
N GLU A 42 31.24 10.39 -18.22
CA GLU A 42 32.29 10.34 -17.21
C GLU A 42 32.05 9.29 -16.11
N VAL A 43 30.95 8.53 -16.18
CA VAL A 43 30.60 7.49 -15.20
C VAL A 43 30.46 6.12 -15.85
N GLU A 44 30.85 5.08 -15.12
CA GLU A 44 30.75 3.69 -15.57
C GLU A 44 30.10 2.81 -14.51
N GLN A 45 29.36 1.79 -14.98
CA GLN A 45 28.79 0.77 -14.10
C GLN A 45 29.88 -0.21 -13.69
N VAL A 46 30.13 -0.34 -12.38
CA VAL A 46 31.17 -1.22 -11.84
C VAL A 46 30.63 -2.56 -11.32
N ASP A 47 29.35 -2.62 -10.96
CA ASP A 47 28.69 -3.84 -10.49
C ASP A 47 27.15 -3.73 -10.61
N GLY A 48 26.44 -4.86 -10.50
CA GLY A 48 24.98 -4.97 -10.50
C GLY A 48 24.35 -5.15 -11.88
N ASP A 49 23.07 -4.81 -12.01
CA ASP A 49 22.29 -4.97 -13.23
C ASP A 49 21.35 -3.77 -13.52
N ALA A 50 20.42 -3.95 -14.47
CA ALA A 50 19.50 -2.91 -14.90
C ALA A 50 18.51 -2.43 -13.81
N LEU A 51 18.33 -3.18 -12.72
CA LEU A 51 17.43 -2.83 -11.62
C LEU A 51 18.18 -2.17 -10.46
N GLY A 52 19.32 -2.74 -10.06
CA GLY A 52 20.19 -2.23 -9.00
C GLY A 52 21.66 -2.33 -9.40
N SER A 53 22.37 -1.20 -9.45
CA SER A 53 23.76 -1.16 -9.90
C SER A 53 24.62 -0.12 -9.19
N PHE A 54 25.92 -0.40 -9.14
CA PHE A 54 26.95 0.48 -8.58
C PHE A 54 27.67 1.19 -9.72
N TRP A 55 27.91 2.49 -9.54
CA TRP A 55 28.52 3.35 -10.54
C TRP A 55 29.68 4.12 -9.93
N ALA A 56 30.74 4.32 -10.70
CA ALA A 56 31.91 5.08 -10.30
C ALA A 56 32.32 6.05 -11.42
N PRO A 57 33.08 7.11 -11.09
CA PRO A 57 33.76 7.91 -12.10
C PRO A 57 34.73 7.05 -12.92
N THR A 58 34.77 7.27 -14.24
CA THR A 58 35.74 6.64 -15.13
C THR A 58 37.18 7.04 -14.79
N ALA A 59 38.15 6.21 -15.18
CA ALA A 59 39.57 6.55 -15.02
C ALA A 59 39.94 7.91 -15.64
N LYS A 60 39.34 8.26 -16.79
CA LYS A 60 39.50 9.56 -17.43
C LYS A 60 38.98 10.70 -16.55
N SER A 61 37.78 10.56 -15.99
CA SER A 61 37.17 11.56 -15.11
C SER A 61 37.97 11.79 -13.83
N LEU A 62 38.59 10.74 -13.29
CA LEU A 62 39.49 10.83 -12.12
C LEU A 62 40.81 11.55 -12.42
N ALA A 63 41.30 11.45 -13.66
CA ALA A 63 42.51 12.14 -14.11
C ALA A 63 42.27 13.62 -14.49
N THR A 64 41.01 14.04 -14.66
CA THR A 64 40.67 15.43 -14.99
C THR A 64 40.90 16.35 -13.79
N GLU A 65 41.79 17.33 -13.94
CA GLU A 65 41.99 18.38 -12.95
C GLU A 65 40.75 19.28 -12.83
N ARG A 66 40.30 19.51 -11.59
CA ARG A 66 39.17 20.38 -11.25
C ARG A 66 39.62 21.47 -10.29
N ARG A 67 38.86 22.56 -10.20
CA ARG A 67 39.19 23.69 -9.31
C ARG A 67 39.21 23.20 -7.85
N PRO A 68 40.11 23.74 -7.00
CA PRO A 68 40.06 23.48 -5.57
C PRO A 68 38.68 23.81 -5.01
N GLY A 69 38.10 22.89 -4.22
CA GLY A 69 36.76 23.06 -3.64
C GLY A 69 35.59 22.67 -4.55
N ASP A 70 35.85 22.14 -5.75
CA ASP A 70 34.78 21.61 -6.61
C ASP A 70 34.08 20.40 -5.94
N PRO A 71 32.75 20.43 -5.71
CA PRO A 71 32.01 19.34 -5.06
C PRO A 71 32.15 17.97 -5.74
N ARG A 72 32.53 17.96 -7.02
CA ARG A 72 32.76 16.75 -7.82
C ARG A 72 34.06 16.03 -7.46
N THR A 73 35.00 16.73 -6.82
CA THR A 73 36.28 16.15 -6.41
C THR A 73 36.15 15.60 -4.99
N PRO A 74 36.28 14.28 -4.77
CA PRO A 74 36.26 13.70 -3.43
C PRO A 74 37.53 14.06 -2.65
N ALA A 75 37.49 13.92 -1.32
CA ALA A 75 38.65 14.14 -0.47
C ALA A 75 39.78 13.13 -0.78
N PRO A 76 41.06 13.45 -0.48
CA PRO A 76 42.18 12.54 -0.75
C PRO A 76 41.99 11.17 -0.10
N GLY A 77 42.24 10.09 -0.86
CA GLY A 77 42.06 8.70 -0.45
C GLY A 77 40.60 8.20 -0.45
N VAL A 78 39.63 9.03 -0.85
CA VAL A 78 38.22 8.65 -0.94
C VAL A 78 37.87 8.19 -2.36
N ARG A 79 37.39 6.95 -2.49
CA ARG A 79 36.72 6.45 -3.67
C ARG A 79 35.23 6.73 -3.54
N ARG A 80 34.65 7.45 -4.49
CA ARG A 80 33.21 7.76 -4.52
C ARG A 80 32.48 6.83 -5.48
N GLU A 81 31.47 6.14 -4.97
CA GLU A 81 30.55 5.31 -5.75
C GLU A 81 29.11 5.75 -5.52
N GLY A 82 28.25 5.51 -6.50
CA GLY A 82 26.82 5.76 -6.41
C GLY A 82 26.04 4.47 -6.64
N TYR A 83 25.10 4.16 -5.75
CA TYR A 83 24.19 3.04 -5.92
C TYR A 83 22.86 3.50 -6.52
N SER A 84 22.54 3.00 -7.71
CA SER A 84 21.34 3.31 -8.46
C SER A 84 20.32 2.19 -8.38
N TRP A 85 19.17 2.47 -7.77
CA TRP A 85 18.04 1.54 -7.61
C TRP A 85 16.71 2.09 -8.15
N GLY A 86 16.76 3.27 -8.79
CA GLY A 86 15.56 4.00 -9.22
C GLY A 86 14.70 3.26 -10.24
N ALA A 87 15.26 2.26 -10.95
CA ALA A 87 14.50 1.41 -11.86
C ALA A 87 13.48 0.49 -11.13
N MET A 88 13.73 0.16 -9.86
CA MET A 88 12.85 -0.69 -9.04
C MET A 88 11.65 0.06 -8.47
N ALA A 89 11.81 1.36 -8.25
CA ALA A 89 10.75 2.23 -7.74
C ALA A 89 9.78 2.73 -8.83
N ARG A 90 9.99 2.38 -10.11
CA ARG A 90 9.17 2.88 -11.22
C ARG A 90 7.79 2.23 -11.29
N LEU A 91 6.77 3.09 -11.43
CA LEU A 91 5.41 2.75 -11.89
C LEU A 91 5.30 2.50 -13.41
N SER A 92 6.40 2.57 -14.19
CA SER A 92 6.33 2.76 -15.65
C SER A 92 6.89 1.64 -16.53
N THR A 93 7.35 0.52 -15.98
CA THR A 93 7.83 -0.61 -16.80
C THR A 93 7.07 -1.88 -16.46
N VAL A 94 6.02 -2.17 -17.23
CA VAL A 94 5.33 -3.47 -17.21
C VAL A 94 6.15 -4.45 -18.06
N PRO A 95 6.53 -5.63 -17.54
CA PRO A 95 7.18 -6.66 -18.34
C PRO A 95 6.31 -7.02 -19.55
N ALA A 96 6.92 -7.15 -20.73
CA ALA A 96 6.31 -7.35 -22.07
C ALA A 96 5.90 -6.10 -22.87
N ILE A 97 5.68 -4.93 -22.24
CA ILE A 97 5.17 -3.71 -22.96
C ILE A 97 6.26 -2.62 -23.13
N GLY A 98 7.45 -2.81 -22.56
CA GLY A 98 8.55 -1.84 -22.70
C GLY A 98 8.24 -0.47 -22.09
N ARG A 99 8.90 0.61 -22.56
CA ARG A 99 8.57 1.99 -22.17
C ARG A 99 7.30 2.42 -22.91
N ALA A 100 6.14 2.23 -22.28
CA ALA A 100 4.90 2.84 -22.77
C ALA A 100 5.01 4.37 -22.66
N SER A 101 4.67 5.10 -23.71
CA SER A 101 4.57 6.56 -23.72
C SER A 101 3.11 7.01 -23.93
N GLY A 102 2.80 8.25 -23.58
CA GLY A 102 1.47 8.82 -23.81
C GLY A 102 0.33 8.13 -23.04
N LEU A 103 -0.79 7.89 -23.74
CA LEU A 103 -2.05 7.39 -23.17
C LEU A 103 -1.90 6.01 -22.52
N VAL A 104 -1.08 5.11 -23.09
CA VAL A 104 -0.84 3.76 -22.55
C VAL A 104 -0.16 3.81 -21.19
N ALA A 105 0.80 4.72 -20.98
CA ALA A 105 1.41 4.94 -19.67
C ALA A 105 0.41 5.49 -18.65
N GLY A 106 -0.51 6.35 -19.10
CA GLY A 106 -1.61 6.86 -18.28
C GLY A 106 -2.55 5.75 -17.82
N VAL A 107 -2.93 4.84 -18.71
CA VAL A 107 -3.78 3.67 -18.38
C VAL A 107 -3.08 2.72 -17.43
N ILE A 108 -1.81 2.40 -17.66
CA ILE A 108 -1.01 1.57 -16.74
C ILE A 108 -0.95 2.23 -15.35
N ARG A 109 -0.72 3.55 -15.27
CA ARG A 109 -0.75 4.33 -14.01
C ARG A 109 -2.10 4.31 -13.32
N ALA A 110 -3.20 4.40 -14.08
CA ALA A 110 -4.54 4.28 -13.55
C ALA A 110 -4.79 2.88 -12.97
N LEU A 111 -4.31 1.82 -13.65
CA LEU A 111 -4.43 0.44 -13.16
C LEU A 111 -3.66 0.19 -11.85
N TRP A 112 -2.57 0.92 -11.58
CA TRP A 112 -1.86 0.83 -10.29
C TRP A 112 -2.69 1.30 -9.10
N VAL A 113 -3.72 2.13 -9.32
CA VAL A 113 -4.65 2.54 -8.25
C VAL A 113 -5.33 1.33 -7.62
N LEU A 114 -5.56 0.27 -8.40
CA LEU A 114 -6.18 -0.98 -7.93
C LEU A 114 -5.40 -1.66 -6.81
N ILE A 115 -4.08 -1.45 -6.72
CA ILE A 115 -3.26 -2.07 -5.68
C ILE A 115 -2.98 -1.16 -4.47
N ILE A 116 -3.45 0.09 -4.51
CA ILE A 116 -3.29 1.04 -3.38
C ILE A 116 -3.88 0.46 -2.08
N PRO A 117 -5.11 -0.08 -2.06
CA PRO A 117 -5.66 -0.70 -0.84
C PRO A 117 -4.75 -1.80 -0.27
N PHE A 118 -4.17 -2.63 -1.13
CA PHE A 118 -3.30 -3.73 -0.72
C PHE A 118 -1.98 -3.24 -0.12
N GLY A 119 -1.37 -2.21 -0.72
CA GLY A 119 -0.16 -1.62 -0.15
C GLY A 119 -0.41 -0.87 1.16
N LEU A 120 -1.54 -0.16 1.29
CA LEU A 120 -1.94 0.48 2.55
C LEU A 120 -2.14 -0.55 3.68
N ALA A 121 -2.76 -1.69 3.39
CA ALA A 121 -2.84 -2.81 4.34
C ALA A 121 -1.45 -3.34 4.71
N ASN A 122 -0.50 -3.36 3.77
CA ASN A 122 0.89 -3.74 4.05
C ASN A 122 1.59 -2.75 5.00
N VAL A 123 1.43 -1.46 4.78
CA VAL A 123 1.94 -0.43 5.70
C VAL A 123 1.27 -0.55 7.08
N ALA A 124 -0.03 -0.86 7.12
CA ALA A 124 -0.75 -1.08 8.38
C ALA A 124 -0.14 -2.24 9.18
N TYR A 125 0.32 -3.30 8.52
CA TYR A 125 0.98 -4.44 9.18
C TYR A 125 2.26 -4.02 9.89
N TRP A 126 3.04 -3.12 9.31
CA TRP A 126 4.33 -2.71 9.87
C TRP A 126 4.22 -1.56 10.88
N SER A 127 3.09 -0.87 10.94
CA SER A 127 2.81 0.17 11.95
C SER A 127 2.16 -0.37 13.24
N ARG A 128 1.99 -1.70 13.34
CA ARG A 128 1.45 -2.36 14.53
C ARG A 128 2.50 -2.52 15.64
N ASP A 129 2.06 -2.97 16.81
CA ASP A 129 2.97 -3.34 17.91
C ASP A 129 3.69 -4.64 17.53
N ALA A 130 4.98 -4.53 17.22
CA ALA A 130 5.79 -5.68 16.79
C ALA A 130 6.20 -6.57 17.98
N ASP A 131 6.22 -6.00 19.20
CA ASP A 131 6.67 -6.65 20.43
C ASP A 131 5.50 -7.13 21.33
N GLU A 132 4.33 -7.39 20.74
CA GLU A 132 3.19 -8.00 21.45
C GLU A 132 3.59 -9.31 22.15
N PRO A 133 3.00 -9.63 23.33
CA PRO A 133 3.26 -10.87 24.04
C PRO A 133 3.13 -12.07 23.10
N HIS A 134 4.26 -12.73 22.88
CA HIS A 134 4.41 -13.70 21.81
C HIS A 134 3.64 -14.99 22.14
N GLY A 135 2.51 -15.21 21.49
CA GLY A 135 1.89 -16.54 21.45
C GLY A 135 2.70 -17.51 20.57
N ARG A 136 2.62 -18.82 20.82
CA ARG A 136 3.36 -19.87 20.08
C ARG A 136 3.14 -19.89 18.54
N ARG A 137 2.15 -19.17 17.97
CA ARG A 137 1.70 -19.38 16.58
C ARG A 137 1.51 -18.12 15.69
N SER A 138 1.25 -16.91 16.21
CA SER A 138 1.27 -15.62 15.47
C SER A 138 1.09 -14.45 16.44
N SER A 139 1.51 -13.22 16.07
CA SER A 139 1.01 -12.00 16.75
C SER A 139 -0.45 -11.80 16.35
N ALA A 140 -1.32 -11.47 17.31
CA ALA A 140 -2.75 -11.27 17.05
C ALA A 140 -2.96 -10.10 16.08
N ALA A 141 -2.16 -9.04 16.22
CA ALA A 141 -2.12 -7.90 15.30
C ALA A 141 -1.81 -8.30 13.85
N GLY A 142 -0.76 -9.09 13.64
CA GLY A 142 -0.33 -9.49 12.30
C GLY A 142 -1.38 -10.36 11.60
N GLY A 143 -2.00 -11.28 12.33
CA GLY A 143 -3.09 -12.11 11.82
C GLY A 143 -4.32 -11.30 11.40
N MET A 144 -4.73 -10.35 12.24
CA MET A 144 -5.87 -9.46 11.98
C MET A 144 -5.66 -8.60 10.73
N VAL A 145 -4.49 -7.99 10.55
CA VAL A 145 -4.20 -7.18 9.35
C VAL A 145 -4.22 -8.04 8.08
N ARG A 146 -3.76 -9.29 8.14
CA ARG A 146 -3.85 -10.23 7.02
C ARG A 146 -5.29 -10.65 6.71
N LEU A 147 -6.12 -10.85 7.73
CA LEU A 147 -7.56 -11.09 7.56
C LEU A 147 -8.24 -9.90 6.89
N PHE A 148 -7.85 -8.67 7.23
CA PHE A 148 -8.30 -7.48 6.52
C PHE A 148 -7.86 -7.51 5.06
N GLY A 149 -6.60 -7.87 4.81
CA GLY A 149 -6.10 -8.09 3.45
C GLY A 149 -6.92 -9.12 2.67
N LEU A 150 -7.28 -10.24 3.30
CA LEU A 150 -8.16 -11.25 2.69
C LEU A 150 -9.53 -10.67 2.36
N ALA A 151 -10.12 -9.87 3.26
CA ALA A 151 -11.39 -9.19 3.02
C ALA A 151 -11.33 -8.23 1.82
N LEU A 152 -10.21 -7.52 1.61
CA LEU A 152 -10.01 -6.70 0.41
C LEU A 152 -10.00 -7.53 -0.88
N THR A 153 -9.36 -8.71 -0.88
CA THR A 153 -9.40 -9.64 -2.03
C THR A 153 -10.83 -10.10 -2.30
N LEU A 154 -11.54 -10.54 -1.26
CA LEU A 154 -12.91 -11.01 -1.38
C LEU A 154 -13.86 -9.90 -1.84
N LEU A 155 -13.64 -8.65 -1.42
CA LEU A 155 -14.43 -7.51 -1.87
C LEU A 155 -14.23 -7.28 -3.37
N TRP A 156 -12.97 -7.30 -3.82
CA TRP A 156 -12.65 -7.14 -5.24
C TRP A 156 -13.27 -8.25 -6.10
N VAL A 157 -13.23 -9.49 -5.62
CA VAL A 157 -13.89 -10.65 -6.26
C VAL A 157 -15.41 -10.46 -6.28
N ALA A 158 -16.00 -10.03 -5.16
CA ALA A 158 -17.43 -9.77 -5.05
C ALA A 158 -17.87 -8.65 -6.01
N THR A 159 -17.10 -7.58 -6.14
CA THR A 159 -17.33 -6.48 -7.10
C THR A 159 -17.31 -6.99 -8.54
N THR A 160 -16.29 -7.78 -8.89
CA THR A 160 -16.20 -8.36 -10.24
C THR A 160 -17.37 -9.30 -10.52
N ALA A 161 -17.75 -10.14 -9.55
CA ALA A 161 -18.92 -11.00 -9.66
C ALA A 161 -20.24 -10.21 -9.72
N THR A 162 -20.37 -9.11 -8.97
CA THR A 162 -21.52 -8.19 -9.04
C THR A 162 -21.72 -7.68 -10.46
N VAL A 163 -20.63 -7.21 -11.09
CA VAL A 163 -20.68 -6.71 -12.48
C VAL A 163 -21.01 -7.84 -13.45
N MET A 164 -20.22 -8.92 -13.44
CA MET A 164 -20.30 -9.96 -14.47
C MET A 164 -21.55 -10.84 -14.31
N LEU A 165 -21.82 -11.35 -13.11
CA LEU A 165 -22.91 -12.27 -12.85
C LEU A 165 -24.21 -11.53 -12.51
N GLY A 166 -24.14 -10.55 -11.61
CA GLY A 166 -25.32 -9.88 -11.07
C GLY A 166 -25.93 -8.82 -12.00
N ILE A 167 -25.11 -7.99 -12.65
CA ILE A 167 -25.58 -6.91 -13.52
C ILE A 167 -25.68 -7.40 -14.97
N VAL A 168 -24.56 -7.79 -15.56
CA VAL A 168 -24.53 -8.20 -16.98
C VAL A 168 -25.28 -9.52 -17.17
N GLY A 169 -24.90 -10.57 -16.45
CA GLY A 169 -25.46 -11.91 -16.64
C GLY A 169 -26.95 -12.01 -16.32
N ALA A 170 -27.36 -11.48 -15.17
CA ALA A 170 -28.72 -11.65 -14.65
C ALA A 170 -29.72 -10.54 -15.03
N GLN A 171 -29.27 -9.36 -15.47
CA GLN A 171 -30.18 -8.23 -15.73
C GLN A 171 -30.14 -7.66 -17.15
N CYS A 172 -29.06 -7.86 -17.92
CA CYS A 172 -28.99 -7.35 -19.30
C CYS A 172 -29.66 -8.26 -20.34
N TYR A 173 -30.00 -9.50 -19.94
CA TYR A 173 -30.65 -10.48 -20.78
C TYR A 173 -31.91 -10.99 -20.09
N GLY A 174 -33.07 -10.59 -20.60
CA GLY A 174 -34.39 -10.91 -20.08
C GLY A 174 -34.85 -12.33 -20.42
N ALA A 175 -35.97 -12.72 -19.82
CA ALA A 175 -36.63 -13.99 -20.09
C ALA A 175 -37.24 -14.03 -21.50
N ARG A 176 -37.54 -15.24 -21.99
CA ARG A 176 -38.45 -15.47 -23.12
C ARG A 176 -39.79 -14.80 -22.83
N THR A 177 -40.29 -13.99 -23.76
CA THR A 177 -41.57 -13.29 -23.61
C THR A 177 -42.37 -13.40 -24.89
N ALA A 178 -43.67 -13.67 -24.78
CA ALA A 178 -44.57 -13.52 -25.91
C ALA A 178 -44.85 -12.03 -26.15
N LEU A 179 -44.64 -11.55 -27.37
CA LEU A 179 -45.06 -10.22 -27.80
C LEU A 179 -46.31 -10.32 -28.66
N GLU A 180 -47.17 -9.32 -28.55
CA GLU A 180 -48.32 -9.16 -29.44
C GLU A 180 -47.94 -8.17 -30.54
N ILE A 181 -47.81 -8.67 -31.77
CA ILE A 181 -47.47 -7.89 -32.97
C ILE A 181 -48.67 -8.01 -33.91
N ASP A 182 -49.32 -6.88 -34.24
CA ASP A 182 -50.50 -6.82 -35.10
C ASP A 182 -51.66 -7.78 -34.72
N GLY A 183 -51.88 -7.96 -33.41
CA GLY A 183 -52.91 -8.86 -32.90
C GLY A 183 -52.57 -10.36 -33.04
N GLN A 184 -51.33 -10.69 -33.42
CA GLN A 184 -50.78 -12.05 -33.37
C GLN A 184 -49.73 -12.15 -32.26
N THR A 185 -49.89 -13.16 -31.41
CA THR A 185 -48.89 -13.50 -30.40
C THR A 185 -47.69 -14.15 -31.07
N SER A 186 -46.57 -13.43 -31.12
CA SER A 186 -45.28 -13.92 -31.59
C SER A 186 -44.36 -14.17 -30.40
N ASP A 187 -43.87 -15.39 -30.25
CA ASP A 187 -42.92 -15.72 -29.19
C ASP A 187 -41.57 -15.04 -29.47
N VAL A 188 -41.11 -14.20 -28.54
CA VAL A 188 -39.76 -13.64 -28.58
C VAL A 188 -38.85 -14.50 -27.75
N ASP A 189 -37.89 -15.10 -28.45
CA ASP A 189 -36.93 -16.02 -27.84
C ASP A 189 -36.11 -15.36 -26.75
N TYR A 190 -35.69 -14.08 -26.88
CA TYR A 190 -34.93 -13.39 -25.83
C TYR A 190 -35.02 -11.87 -25.94
N VAL A 191 -34.93 -11.18 -24.80
CA VAL A 191 -34.93 -9.70 -24.74
C VAL A 191 -33.57 -9.20 -24.25
N MET A 192 -32.91 -8.31 -25.00
CA MET A 192 -31.77 -7.56 -24.47
C MET A 192 -32.27 -6.27 -23.80
N THR A 193 -31.90 -6.09 -22.54
CA THR A 193 -32.36 -4.96 -21.73
C THR A 193 -31.34 -3.82 -21.67
N CYS A 194 -30.05 -4.11 -21.81
CA CYS A 194 -28.97 -3.12 -21.74
C CYS A 194 -28.50 -2.73 -23.16
N SER A 195 -29.12 -1.74 -23.78
CA SER A 195 -28.80 -1.29 -25.15
C SER A 195 -27.42 -0.64 -25.31
N ALA A 196 -26.75 -0.28 -24.21
CA ALA A 196 -25.37 0.22 -24.26
C ALA A 196 -24.31 -0.87 -24.51
N LEU A 197 -24.68 -2.16 -24.41
CA LEU A 197 -23.75 -3.26 -24.71
C LEU A 197 -23.35 -3.23 -26.20
N PRO A 198 -22.09 -3.58 -26.54
CA PRO A 198 -21.67 -3.68 -27.93
C PRO A 198 -22.48 -4.73 -28.69
N HIS A 199 -22.88 -4.44 -29.94
CA HIS A 199 -23.70 -5.31 -30.80
C HIS A 199 -23.13 -6.73 -31.00
N GLN A 200 -21.81 -6.91 -30.81
CA GLN A 200 -21.20 -8.25 -30.85
C GLN A 200 -21.74 -9.18 -29.75
N LEU A 201 -22.24 -8.62 -28.65
CA LEU A 201 -22.84 -9.35 -27.53
C LEU A 201 -24.33 -9.64 -27.74
N ASP A 202 -24.95 -9.18 -28.82
CA ASP A 202 -26.36 -9.46 -29.14
C ASP A 202 -26.62 -10.95 -29.29
N SER A 203 -25.65 -11.66 -29.87
CA SER A 203 -25.69 -13.10 -30.03
C SER A 203 -25.79 -13.87 -28.70
N TRP A 204 -25.38 -13.27 -27.57
CA TRP A 204 -25.42 -13.89 -26.24
C TRP A 204 -26.82 -13.90 -25.64
N ALA A 205 -27.74 -13.08 -26.16
CA ALA A 205 -29.14 -13.18 -25.79
C ALA A 205 -29.68 -14.58 -26.14
N ARG A 206 -29.24 -15.15 -27.28
CA ARG A 206 -29.65 -16.48 -27.78
C ARG A 206 -29.07 -17.67 -27.01
N TRP A 207 -28.13 -17.43 -26.09
CA TRP A 207 -27.53 -18.51 -25.31
C TRP A 207 -28.41 -18.84 -24.12
N GLU A 208 -28.43 -20.14 -23.77
CA GLU A 208 -29.05 -20.54 -22.52
C GLU A 208 -28.40 -19.87 -21.32
N SER A 209 -29.21 -19.59 -20.29
CA SER A 209 -28.77 -18.82 -19.13
C SER A 209 -27.61 -19.48 -18.38
N GLY A 210 -27.58 -20.81 -18.31
CA GLY A 210 -26.49 -21.60 -17.74
C GLY A 210 -25.15 -21.39 -18.45
N PRO A 211 -24.98 -21.79 -19.72
CA PRO A 211 -23.78 -21.55 -20.53
C PRO A 211 -23.30 -20.08 -20.48
N ARG A 212 -24.22 -19.12 -20.57
CA ARG A 212 -23.88 -17.69 -20.46
C ARG A 212 -23.30 -17.35 -19.09
N THR A 213 -23.92 -17.81 -18.02
CA THR A 213 -23.42 -17.62 -16.64
C THR A 213 -22.07 -18.30 -16.42
N ALA A 214 -21.87 -19.49 -16.99
CA ALA A 214 -20.59 -20.20 -16.94
C ALA A 214 -19.46 -19.39 -17.58
N VAL A 215 -19.68 -18.80 -18.76
CA VAL A 215 -18.69 -17.93 -19.40
C VAL A 215 -18.42 -16.66 -18.59
N LEU A 216 -19.46 -16.00 -18.07
CA LEU A 216 -19.28 -14.82 -17.22
C LEU A 216 -18.54 -15.15 -15.91
N ALA A 217 -18.76 -16.33 -15.33
CA ALA A 217 -18.01 -16.81 -14.18
C ALA A 217 -16.53 -17.06 -14.52
N LEU A 218 -16.25 -17.64 -15.70
CA LEU A 218 -14.88 -17.80 -16.20
C LEU A 218 -14.20 -16.45 -16.47
N LEU A 219 -14.93 -15.44 -16.94
CA LEU A 219 -14.40 -14.07 -17.09
C LEU A 219 -14.08 -13.43 -15.74
N ALA A 220 -14.94 -13.62 -14.73
CA ALA A 220 -14.64 -13.17 -13.37
C ALA A 220 -13.40 -13.87 -12.80
N ALA A 221 -13.26 -15.19 -13.02
CA ALA A 221 -12.05 -15.93 -12.68
C ALA A 221 -10.82 -15.44 -13.45
N GLY A 222 -10.96 -15.11 -14.74
CA GLY A 222 -9.91 -14.51 -15.56
C GLY A 222 -9.41 -13.19 -14.99
N ALA A 223 -10.32 -12.34 -14.49
CA ALA A 223 -9.95 -11.10 -13.81
C ALA A 223 -9.13 -11.38 -12.53
N VAL A 224 -9.52 -12.38 -11.72
CA VAL A 224 -8.76 -12.82 -10.53
C VAL A 224 -7.34 -13.24 -10.91
N LEU A 225 -7.22 -14.05 -11.97
CA LEU A 225 -5.92 -14.50 -12.48
C LEU A 225 -5.08 -13.34 -13.02
N ALA A 226 -5.70 -12.36 -13.68
CA ALA A 226 -5.02 -11.16 -14.14
C ALA A 226 -4.46 -10.34 -12.97
N LEU A 227 -5.25 -10.14 -11.90
CA LEU A 227 -4.77 -9.46 -10.69
C LEU A 227 -3.62 -10.23 -10.02
N ALA A 228 -3.75 -11.56 -9.92
CA ALA A 228 -2.72 -12.42 -9.36
C ALA A 228 -1.42 -12.40 -10.18
N ALA A 229 -1.54 -12.37 -11.51
CA ALA A 229 -0.42 -12.25 -12.44
C ALA A 229 0.29 -10.91 -12.25
N VAL A 230 -0.45 -9.79 -12.28
CA VAL A 230 0.10 -8.44 -12.05
C VAL A 230 0.84 -8.37 -10.70
N GLY A 231 0.22 -8.87 -9.61
CA GLY A 231 0.83 -8.91 -8.28
C GLY A 231 2.08 -9.80 -8.20
N SER A 232 2.17 -10.86 -9.03
CA SER A 232 3.30 -11.80 -9.06
C SER A 232 4.52 -11.31 -9.86
N THR A 233 4.34 -10.39 -10.82
CA THR A 233 5.44 -9.89 -11.67
C THR A 233 6.59 -9.24 -10.88
N GLY A 234 6.31 -8.74 -9.67
CA GLY A 234 7.32 -8.23 -8.74
C GLY A 234 8.11 -9.30 -7.98
N GLN A 235 7.53 -10.48 -7.72
CA GLN A 235 8.11 -11.52 -6.85
C GLN A 235 9.39 -12.13 -7.42
N LEU A 236 9.46 -12.31 -8.75
CA LEU A 236 10.60 -12.99 -9.38
C LEU A 236 11.83 -12.09 -9.58
N ARG A 237 11.67 -10.75 -9.54
CA ARG A 237 12.73 -9.78 -9.90
C ARG A 237 13.38 -9.08 -8.70
N TYR A 238 12.64 -8.87 -7.62
CA TYR A 238 13.12 -8.13 -6.45
C TYR A 238 13.54 -9.07 -5.30
N GLU A 239 12.92 -10.23 -5.14
CA GLU A 239 13.00 -11.01 -3.89
C GLU A 239 14.11 -12.09 -3.84
N ARG A 240 15.14 -12.04 -4.72
CA ARG A 240 16.09 -13.15 -4.92
C ARG A 240 17.55 -12.92 -4.48
N ARG A 241 17.96 -11.74 -4.02
CA ARG A 241 19.37 -11.49 -3.63
C ARG A 241 19.56 -11.62 -2.12
N THR A 242 20.55 -12.43 -1.73
CA THR A 242 21.11 -12.46 -0.37
C THR A 242 22.48 -11.81 -0.39
N SER A 243 22.96 -11.31 0.77
CA SER A 243 24.33 -10.77 0.85
C SER A 243 25.36 -11.89 0.65
N GLY A 244 26.54 -11.56 0.09
CA GLY A 244 27.62 -12.53 -0.10
C GLY A 244 28.02 -13.26 1.18
N THR A 245 28.13 -12.52 2.30
CA THR A 245 28.43 -13.03 3.65
C THR A 245 27.45 -14.10 4.09
N LYS A 246 26.14 -13.88 3.86
CA LYS A 246 25.09 -14.84 4.20
C LYS A 246 25.05 -16.02 3.22
N GLY A 247 25.21 -15.75 1.92
CA GLY A 247 25.24 -16.78 0.88
C GLY A 247 26.39 -17.78 1.04
N ARG A 248 27.52 -17.34 1.61
CA ARG A 248 28.69 -18.19 1.93
C ARG A 248 28.62 -18.84 3.32
N GLY A 249 27.56 -18.59 4.10
CA GLY A 249 27.40 -19.19 5.44
C GLY A 249 28.33 -18.64 6.52
N LEU A 250 28.98 -17.49 6.29
CA LEU A 250 29.91 -16.87 7.26
C LEU A 250 29.19 -16.30 8.51
N THR A 251 27.86 -16.19 8.45
CA THR A 251 27.00 -15.76 9.57
C THR A 251 26.35 -16.94 10.31
N ALA A 252 26.78 -18.18 10.07
CA ALA A 252 26.18 -19.38 10.66
C ALA A 252 26.54 -19.59 12.15
N SER A 253 27.59 -18.93 12.62
CA SER A 253 27.89 -18.83 14.05
C SER A 253 26.78 -18.04 14.73
N ALA A 254 26.10 -18.64 15.71
CA ALA A 254 25.15 -17.89 16.53
C ALA A 254 25.88 -16.67 17.12
N PRO A 255 25.32 -15.44 17.02
CA PRO A 255 25.89 -14.32 17.72
C PRO A 255 25.97 -14.68 19.21
N PRO A 256 27.02 -14.24 19.94
CA PRO A 256 27.11 -14.48 21.38
C PRO A 256 25.79 -14.09 22.04
N ASP A 257 25.20 -15.00 22.84
CA ASP A 257 23.97 -14.70 23.59
C ASP A 257 24.32 -13.80 24.78
N ASP A 258 24.51 -12.51 24.50
CA ASP A 258 24.78 -11.46 25.49
C ASP A 258 23.49 -10.99 26.19
N GLY A 259 22.35 -11.60 25.87
CA GLY A 259 21.03 -11.21 26.37
C GLY A 259 20.44 -9.94 25.72
N SER A 260 21.10 -9.37 24.70
CA SER A 260 20.63 -8.16 24.02
C SER A 260 19.45 -8.44 23.09
N VAL A 261 18.46 -7.53 23.10
CA VAL A 261 17.32 -7.58 22.19
C VAL A 261 17.66 -6.83 20.91
N TRP A 262 17.73 -7.53 19.78
CA TRP A 262 18.05 -6.91 18.51
C TRP A 262 16.84 -6.17 17.91
N PRO A 263 17.04 -4.95 17.36
CA PRO A 263 16.03 -4.25 16.58
C PRO A 263 15.51 -5.11 15.43
N MET A 264 14.23 -4.95 15.07
CA MET A 264 13.55 -5.86 14.15
C MET A 264 14.25 -6.01 12.78
N LEU A 265 14.84 -4.93 12.27
CA LEU A 265 15.56 -4.93 10.99
C LEU A 265 16.93 -5.62 11.03
N ALA A 266 17.51 -5.75 12.22
CA ALA A 266 18.77 -6.46 12.44
C ALA A 266 18.56 -7.97 12.65
N ARG A 267 17.32 -8.38 12.96
CA ARG A 267 17.02 -9.79 13.25
C ARG A 267 17.23 -10.68 12.02
N PRO A 268 17.93 -11.82 12.16
CA PRO A 268 18.14 -12.75 11.06
C PRO A 268 16.83 -13.19 10.39
N GLY A 269 16.82 -13.15 9.06
CA GLY A 269 15.67 -13.59 8.26
C GLY A 269 14.67 -12.49 7.90
N PHE A 270 14.78 -11.28 8.47
CA PHE A 270 13.90 -10.16 8.14
C PHE A 270 13.88 -9.87 6.63
N TRP A 271 15.05 -9.72 6.01
CA TRP A 271 15.20 -9.39 4.59
C TRP A 271 15.16 -10.60 3.65
N THR A 272 14.85 -11.81 4.15
CA THR A 272 14.91 -13.06 3.36
C THR A 272 13.73 -13.99 3.68
N HIS A 273 12.48 -13.50 3.53
CA HIS A 273 11.26 -14.28 3.82
C HIS A 273 10.28 -14.41 2.64
N ALA A 274 10.76 -14.15 1.43
CA ALA A 274 9.97 -14.20 0.19
C ALA A 274 9.28 -15.56 -0.04
N LYS A 275 9.97 -16.67 0.28
CA LYS A 275 9.37 -18.00 0.14
C LYS A 275 8.26 -18.21 1.17
N ARG A 276 8.37 -17.67 2.37
CA ARG A 276 7.34 -17.70 3.40
C ARG A 276 6.14 -16.81 3.10
N SER A 277 6.36 -15.59 2.60
CA SER A 277 5.26 -14.70 2.19
C SER A 277 4.50 -15.23 0.97
N SER A 278 5.15 -15.97 0.08
CA SER A 278 4.51 -16.57 -1.11
C SER A 278 3.35 -17.53 -0.79
N VAL A 279 3.27 -18.05 0.45
CA VAL A 279 2.15 -18.92 0.87
C VAL A 279 0.82 -18.13 0.89
N LEU A 280 0.86 -16.83 1.19
CA LEU A 280 -0.31 -15.95 1.14
C LEU A 280 -0.89 -15.86 -0.28
N TRP A 281 -0.06 -15.97 -1.32
CA TRP A 281 -0.52 -15.95 -2.71
C TRP A 281 -1.49 -17.11 -3.01
N PHE A 282 -1.12 -18.33 -2.59
CA PHE A 282 -1.98 -19.51 -2.75
C PHE A 282 -3.26 -19.39 -1.95
N GLN A 283 -3.17 -18.88 -0.72
CA GLN A 283 -4.31 -18.70 0.17
C GLN A 283 -5.34 -17.71 -0.40
N HIS A 284 -4.91 -16.54 -0.85
CA HIS A 284 -5.81 -15.54 -1.44
C HIS A 284 -6.47 -16.05 -2.72
N LEU A 285 -5.72 -16.77 -3.56
CA LEU A 285 -6.28 -17.35 -4.78
C LEU A 285 -7.31 -18.45 -4.46
N ALA A 286 -7.02 -19.32 -3.49
CA ALA A 286 -7.96 -20.33 -3.04
C ALA A 286 -9.26 -19.72 -2.50
N ALA A 287 -9.16 -18.65 -1.70
CA ALA A 287 -10.33 -17.93 -1.22
C ALA A 287 -11.13 -17.24 -2.32
N ALA A 288 -10.47 -16.67 -3.33
CA ALA A 288 -11.15 -16.06 -4.48
C ALA A 288 -11.99 -17.09 -5.26
N PHE A 289 -11.40 -18.23 -5.60
CA PHE A 289 -12.12 -19.31 -6.30
C PHE A 289 -13.19 -19.97 -5.44
N ALA A 290 -12.94 -20.15 -4.14
CA ALA A 290 -13.95 -20.64 -3.20
C ALA A 290 -15.13 -19.67 -3.09
N LEU A 291 -14.90 -18.35 -3.07
CA LEU A 291 -15.99 -17.38 -3.06
C LEU A 291 -16.80 -17.43 -4.36
N LEU A 292 -16.17 -17.53 -5.53
CA LEU A 292 -16.89 -17.68 -6.80
C LEU A 292 -17.73 -18.97 -6.83
N ALA A 293 -17.17 -20.09 -6.34
CA ALA A 293 -17.91 -21.35 -6.23
C ALA A 293 -19.08 -21.24 -5.24
N ALA A 294 -18.89 -20.56 -4.10
CA ALA A 294 -19.95 -20.32 -3.12
C ALA A 294 -21.07 -19.46 -3.71
N LEU A 295 -20.73 -18.38 -4.44
CA LEU A 295 -21.72 -17.51 -5.10
C LEU A 295 -22.56 -18.31 -6.10
N LEU A 296 -21.93 -19.05 -7.01
CA LEU A 296 -22.64 -19.91 -7.97
C LEU A 296 -23.49 -20.96 -7.25
N GLY A 297 -22.88 -21.74 -6.36
CA GLY A 297 -23.57 -22.83 -5.68
C GLY A 297 -24.76 -22.34 -4.87
N TRP A 298 -24.65 -21.17 -4.26
CA TRP A 298 -25.75 -20.58 -3.52
C TRP A 298 -26.90 -20.14 -4.41
N HIS A 299 -26.62 -19.43 -5.50
CA HIS A 299 -27.68 -18.98 -6.40
C HIS A 299 -28.48 -20.17 -6.94
N PHE A 300 -27.79 -21.19 -7.45
CA PHE A 300 -28.44 -22.35 -8.05
C PHE A 300 -29.05 -23.33 -7.03
N LEU A 301 -28.63 -23.32 -5.76
CA LEU A 301 -29.31 -24.07 -4.69
C LEU A 301 -30.75 -23.55 -4.49
N TYR A 302 -30.95 -22.24 -4.60
CA TYR A 302 -32.22 -21.57 -4.26
C TYR A 302 -33.02 -21.06 -5.45
N ARG A 303 -32.42 -21.05 -6.65
CA ARG A 303 -33.02 -20.50 -7.88
C ARG A 303 -34.42 -21.05 -8.12
N ASP A 304 -34.60 -22.35 -7.93
CA ASP A 304 -35.84 -23.02 -8.31
C ASP A 304 -36.91 -22.94 -7.18
N GLU A 305 -36.55 -22.47 -5.98
CA GLU A 305 -37.46 -22.32 -4.84
C GLU A 305 -38.17 -20.94 -4.83
N PRO A 306 -39.49 -20.86 -5.12
CA PRO A 306 -40.19 -19.57 -5.24
C PRO A 306 -40.16 -18.73 -3.96
N GLY A 307 -40.17 -19.37 -2.79
CA GLY A 307 -40.09 -18.71 -1.49
C GLY A 307 -38.72 -18.07 -1.22
N CYS A 308 -37.66 -18.69 -1.74
CA CYS A 308 -36.27 -18.26 -1.54
C CYS A 308 -35.84 -17.17 -2.51
N ARG A 309 -36.42 -17.12 -3.71
CA ARG A 309 -36.16 -16.08 -4.71
C ARG A 309 -36.49 -14.66 -4.23
N ARG A 310 -37.46 -14.52 -3.33
CA ARG A 310 -37.88 -13.24 -2.75
C ARG A 310 -37.35 -13.01 -1.32
N ALA A 311 -36.50 -13.89 -0.82
CA ALA A 311 -35.97 -13.79 0.53
C ALA A 311 -34.80 -12.80 0.55
N THR A 312 -34.82 -11.86 1.49
CA THR A 312 -33.71 -10.91 1.71
C THR A 312 -32.63 -11.53 2.60
N GLY A 313 -32.92 -12.70 3.22
CA GLY A 313 -31.99 -13.51 3.99
C GLY A 313 -32.20 -15.03 3.83
N PHE A 314 -31.17 -15.81 4.18
CA PHE A 314 -31.05 -17.25 3.89
C PHE A 314 -31.99 -18.16 4.67
N GLY A 315 -32.43 -17.70 5.85
CA GLY A 315 -33.22 -18.48 6.78
C GLY A 315 -34.71 -18.26 6.65
N GLU A 316 -35.11 -17.27 5.85
CA GLU A 316 -36.49 -16.92 5.67
C GLU A 316 -37.26 -18.00 4.91
N ARG A 317 -38.58 -18.05 5.13
CA ARG A 317 -39.55 -18.81 4.31
C ARG A 317 -39.21 -20.29 4.07
N GLY A 318 -38.47 -20.93 4.97
CA GLY A 318 -38.13 -22.36 4.91
C GLY A 318 -36.90 -22.71 4.06
N CYS A 319 -36.11 -21.73 3.62
CA CYS A 319 -34.91 -21.92 2.78
C CYS A 319 -33.76 -22.64 3.49
N ALA A 320 -33.75 -22.65 4.82
CA ALA A 320 -32.84 -23.47 5.63
C ALA A 320 -33.42 -24.88 5.95
N GLY A 321 -34.60 -25.21 5.43
CA GLY A 321 -35.29 -26.46 5.73
C GLY A 321 -34.62 -27.68 5.06
N PRO A 322 -34.72 -28.88 5.66
CA PRO A 322 -34.17 -30.12 5.08
C PRO A 322 -34.69 -30.39 3.65
N ARG A 323 -35.90 -29.92 3.33
CA ARG A 323 -36.51 -30.09 2.00
C ARG A 323 -35.69 -29.47 0.87
N VAL A 324 -35.04 -28.32 1.11
CA VAL A 324 -34.23 -27.62 0.09
C VAL A 324 -32.81 -28.19 0.05
N TRP A 325 -32.24 -28.50 1.22
CA TRP A 325 -30.85 -28.94 1.33
C TRP A 325 -30.63 -30.44 1.11
N ALA A 326 -31.66 -31.27 1.27
CA ALA A 326 -31.63 -32.71 1.06
C ALA A 326 -32.40 -33.16 -0.19
N ALA A 327 -32.80 -32.22 -1.05
CA ALA A 327 -33.46 -32.53 -2.31
C ALA A 327 -32.52 -33.35 -3.22
N SER A 328 -33.01 -34.49 -3.72
CA SER A 328 -32.22 -35.47 -4.47
C SER A 328 -31.65 -34.91 -5.79
N ASP A 329 -32.28 -33.87 -6.32
CA ASP A 329 -31.92 -33.18 -7.56
C ASP A 329 -30.93 -32.02 -7.35
N ARG A 330 -30.67 -31.57 -6.10
CA ARG A 330 -29.89 -30.34 -5.82
C ARG A 330 -28.80 -30.49 -4.75
N TRP A 331 -28.60 -31.69 -4.20
CA TRP A 331 -27.62 -31.97 -3.14
C TRP A 331 -26.18 -31.54 -3.47
N TYR A 332 -25.78 -31.60 -4.74
CA TYR A 332 -24.44 -31.21 -5.18
C TYR A 332 -24.19 -29.71 -4.99
N TRP A 333 -25.21 -28.85 -5.12
CA TRP A 333 -25.09 -27.42 -4.82
C TRP A 333 -24.90 -27.16 -3.34
N ALA A 334 -25.63 -27.88 -2.49
CA ALA A 334 -25.44 -27.84 -1.04
C ALA A 334 -24.01 -28.24 -0.66
N VAL A 335 -23.48 -29.31 -1.27
CA VAL A 335 -22.08 -29.72 -1.09
C VAL A 335 -21.10 -28.63 -1.56
N ILE A 336 -21.33 -28.02 -2.73
CA ILE A 336 -20.49 -26.94 -3.23
C ILE A 336 -20.44 -25.78 -2.24
N VAL A 337 -21.59 -25.33 -1.74
CA VAL A 337 -21.67 -24.23 -0.76
C VAL A 337 -20.95 -24.59 0.55
N VAL A 338 -21.23 -25.76 1.12
CA VAL A 338 -20.62 -26.20 2.39
C VAL A 338 -19.10 -26.32 2.27
N VAL A 339 -18.63 -26.97 1.20
CA VAL A 339 -17.18 -27.15 0.97
C VAL A 339 -16.52 -25.80 0.67
N ALA A 340 -17.14 -24.91 -0.12
CA ALA A 340 -16.61 -23.59 -0.40
C ALA A 340 -16.47 -22.74 0.87
N VAL A 341 -17.49 -22.73 1.72
CA VAL A 341 -17.45 -22.03 3.02
C VAL A 341 -16.40 -22.65 3.94
N ALA A 342 -16.29 -23.98 3.99
CA ALA A 342 -15.24 -24.65 4.75
C ALA A 342 -13.84 -24.25 4.26
N VAL A 343 -13.62 -24.19 2.94
CA VAL A 343 -12.35 -23.71 2.36
C VAL A 343 -12.09 -22.25 2.75
N LEU A 344 -13.08 -21.36 2.67
CA LEU A 344 -12.93 -19.96 3.10
C LEU A 344 -12.53 -19.84 4.58
N VAL A 345 -13.15 -20.64 5.47
CA VAL A 345 -12.79 -20.68 6.90
C VAL A 345 -11.39 -21.23 7.11
N ILE A 346 -11.02 -22.33 6.44
CA ILE A 346 -9.68 -22.91 6.50
C ILE A 346 -8.64 -21.86 6.05
N VAL A 347 -8.90 -21.19 4.93
CA VAL A 347 -8.01 -20.14 4.41
C VAL A 347 -7.91 -18.98 5.40
N ALA A 348 -9.01 -18.45 5.92
CA ALA A 348 -9.00 -17.36 6.89
C ALA A 348 -8.16 -17.72 8.14
N VAL A 349 -8.36 -18.94 8.67
CA VAL A 349 -7.60 -19.46 9.81
C VAL A 349 -6.11 -19.58 9.47
N ARG A 350 -5.75 -20.05 8.27
CA ARG A 350 -4.36 -20.15 7.83
C ARG A 350 -3.73 -18.77 7.65
N VAL A 351 -4.38 -17.87 6.94
CA VAL A 351 -3.96 -16.46 6.71
C VAL A 351 -3.70 -15.76 8.04
N GLY A 352 -4.62 -15.89 9.00
CA GLY A 352 -4.49 -15.29 10.33
C GLY A 352 -3.37 -15.90 11.19
N ARG A 353 -2.87 -17.10 10.85
CA ARG A 353 -1.81 -17.82 11.59
C ARG A 353 -0.44 -17.78 10.90
N VAL A 354 -0.34 -17.26 9.67
CA VAL A 354 0.96 -17.11 9.00
C VAL A 354 1.84 -16.18 9.84
N ARG A 355 3.09 -16.59 10.10
CA ARG A 355 4.07 -15.77 10.82
C ARG A 355 5.21 -15.40 9.90
N LEU A 356 5.43 -14.10 9.69
CA LEU A 356 6.50 -13.59 8.84
C LEU A 356 7.62 -12.92 9.66
N ASP A 357 7.33 -12.46 10.88
CA ASP A 357 8.30 -11.72 11.68
C ASP A 357 9.38 -12.62 12.31
N PRO A 358 10.64 -12.19 12.32
CA PRO A 358 11.70 -12.85 13.07
C PRO A 358 11.57 -12.61 14.59
N LEU A 359 12.00 -13.60 15.38
CA LEU A 359 11.91 -13.58 16.84
C LEU A 359 12.89 -12.58 17.49
N PRO A 360 12.56 -12.00 18.66
CA PRO A 360 13.38 -10.97 19.30
C PRO A 360 14.74 -11.45 19.84
N HIS A 361 14.84 -12.73 20.23
CA HIS A 361 16.03 -13.29 20.85
C HIS A 361 16.75 -14.21 19.85
N ALA A 362 18.03 -13.94 19.58
CA ALA A 362 18.85 -14.76 18.70
C ALA A 362 19.09 -16.17 19.29
N GLY A 363 19.22 -16.30 20.61
CA GLY A 363 19.50 -17.57 21.31
C GLY A 363 18.28 -18.48 21.55
N GLN A 364 17.07 -17.94 21.65
CA GLN A 364 15.83 -18.72 21.84
C GLN A 364 15.05 -18.90 20.54
N GLN A 365 15.73 -19.26 19.44
CA GLN A 365 15.04 -19.74 18.24
C GLN A 365 14.51 -21.15 18.52
N PRO A 366 13.20 -21.39 18.80
CA PRO A 366 12.63 -22.67 18.37
C PRO A 366 12.94 -22.77 16.87
N ALA A 367 13.34 -23.95 16.38
CA ALA A 367 13.70 -24.19 14.98
C ALA A 367 12.63 -23.64 14.01
N ILE A 368 12.69 -22.35 13.70
CA ILE A 368 11.90 -21.73 12.66
C ILE A 368 12.59 -22.22 11.41
N LYS A 369 11.90 -23.10 10.68
CA LYS A 369 12.38 -23.63 9.42
C LYS A 369 12.95 -22.48 8.57
N PRO A 370 14.21 -22.57 8.11
CA PRO A 370 14.77 -21.58 7.22
C PRO A 370 13.82 -21.38 6.03
N ASP A 371 13.82 -20.19 5.42
CA ASP A 371 12.87 -19.84 4.35
C ASP A 371 12.86 -20.91 3.23
N VAL A 372 14.04 -21.50 2.97
CA VAL A 372 14.27 -22.60 2.03
C VAL A 372 13.47 -23.87 2.34
N GLU A 373 13.14 -24.15 3.60
CA GLU A 373 12.40 -25.34 4.04
C GLU A 373 10.88 -25.14 4.13
N VAL A 374 10.37 -23.93 3.86
CA VAL A 374 8.92 -23.66 3.88
C VAL A 374 8.24 -24.45 2.74
N SER A 375 7.36 -25.38 3.12
CA SER A 375 6.57 -26.19 2.19
C SER A 375 5.31 -25.45 1.76
N ARG A 376 5.08 -25.40 0.45
CA ARG A 376 3.85 -24.85 -0.17
C ARG A 376 2.79 -25.92 -0.43
N ARG A 377 3.05 -27.19 -0.06
CA ARG A 377 2.21 -28.33 -0.46
C ARG A 377 0.78 -28.20 0.02
N VAL A 378 0.57 -27.89 1.30
CA VAL A 378 -0.78 -27.78 1.89
C VAL A 378 -1.58 -26.67 1.24
N ASP A 379 -0.99 -25.49 1.06
CA ASP A 379 -1.68 -24.34 0.45
C ASP A 379 -1.93 -24.57 -1.05
N GLY A 380 -1.05 -25.31 -1.72
CA GLY A 380 -1.28 -25.82 -3.08
C GLY A 380 -2.46 -26.79 -3.17
N VAL A 381 -2.62 -27.71 -2.20
CA VAL A 381 -3.76 -28.62 -2.12
C VAL A 381 -5.06 -27.85 -1.87
N VAL A 382 -5.06 -26.88 -0.95
CA VAL A 382 -6.25 -26.04 -0.68
C VAL A 382 -6.66 -25.26 -1.93
N LEU A 383 -5.70 -24.70 -2.67
CA LEU A 383 -5.96 -24.06 -3.96
C LEU A 383 -6.53 -25.04 -4.99
N ALA A 384 -5.94 -26.24 -5.11
CA ALA A 384 -6.43 -27.26 -6.03
C ALA A 384 -7.88 -27.66 -5.71
N VAL A 385 -8.23 -27.83 -4.44
CA VAL A 385 -9.62 -28.10 -4.00
C VAL A 385 -10.54 -26.95 -4.41
N ALA A 386 -10.15 -25.70 -4.18
CA ALA A 386 -10.96 -24.54 -4.58
C ALA A 386 -11.17 -24.45 -6.11
N LEU A 387 -10.13 -24.74 -6.89
CA LEU A 387 -10.19 -24.77 -8.35
C LEU A 387 -11.10 -25.89 -8.87
N VAL A 388 -10.97 -27.09 -8.32
CA VAL A 388 -11.85 -28.24 -8.67
C VAL A 388 -13.30 -27.92 -8.32
N LEU A 389 -13.54 -27.32 -7.15
CA LEU A 389 -14.87 -26.92 -6.72
C LEU A 389 -15.49 -25.89 -7.66
N PHE A 390 -14.71 -24.86 -8.04
CA PHE A 390 -15.16 -23.85 -8.99
C PHE A 390 -15.41 -24.45 -10.38
N ALA A 391 -14.50 -25.30 -10.88
CA ALA A 391 -14.67 -25.97 -12.17
C ALA A 391 -15.92 -26.87 -12.17
N ALA A 392 -16.16 -27.62 -11.10
CA ALA A 392 -17.37 -28.41 -10.93
C ALA A 392 -18.63 -27.53 -10.95
N ALA A 393 -18.63 -26.41 -10.21
CA ALA A 393 -19.73 -25.45 -10.24
C ALA A 393 -19.98 -24.92 -11.66
N VAL A 394 -18.93 -24.51 -12.39
CA VAL A 394 -19.04 -24.01 -13.77
C VAL A 394 -19.60 -25.07 -14.73
N VAL A 395 -19.14 -26.32 -14.64
CA VAL A 395 -19.64 -27.42 -15.49
C VAL A 395 -21.12 -27.69 -15.22
N VAL A 396 -21.53 -27.67 -13.95
CA VAL A 396 -22.92 -27.89 -13.57
C VAL A 396 -23.80 -26.70 -13.99
N VAL A 397 -23.33 -25.46 -13.82
CA VAL A 397 -24.01 -24.25 -14.33
C VAL A 397 -24.15 -24.29 -15.85
N ALA A 398 -23.12 -24.71 -16.58
CA ALA A 398 -23.18 -24.79 -18.04
C ALA A 398 -24.24 -25.80 -18.54
N ARG A 399 -24.70 -26.70 -17.68
CA ARG A 399 -25.74 -27.71 -17.98
C ARG A 399 -27.11 -27.36 -17.39
N SER A 400 -27.21 -26.30 -16.58
CA SER A 400 -28.50 -25.83 -16.09
C SER A 400 -29.17 -25.04 -17.22
N GLY A 401 -30.26 -25.55 -17.78
CA GLY A 401 -30.90 -25.01 -18.99
C GLY A 401 -31.47 -23.58 -18.87
N ASP A 402 -32.39 -23.25 -19.77
CA ASP A 402 -32.88 -21.90 -20.13
C ASP A 402 -33.67 -21.07 -19.10
N GLU A 403 -33.62 -21.39 -17.80
CA GLU A 403 -34.42 -20.64 -16.82
C GLU A 403 -33.88 -19.22 -16.55
N PRO A 404 -34.76 -18.22 -16.31
CA PRO A 404 -34.34 -16.86 -16.01
C PRO A 404 -33.47 -16.79 -14.75
N LEU A 405 -32.34 -16.09 -14.84
CA LEU A 405 -31.44 -15.83 -13.70
C LEU A 405 -32.07 -14.89 -12.67
N ARG A 406 -33.02 -14.05 -13.10
CA ARG A 406 -33.75 -13.10 -12.25
C ARG A 406 -35.22 -13.51 -12.17
N PRO A 407 -35.85 -13.43 -10.98
CA PRO A 407 -37.31 -13.54 -10.86
C PRO A 407 -38.03 -12.47 -11.69
N ALA A 408 -39.30 -12.70 -12.06
CA ALA A 408 -40.10 -11.71 -12.80
C ALA A 408 -40.30 -10.39 -12.02
N ASP A 409 -40.06 -10.40 -10.70
CA ASP A 409 -40.09 -9.22 -9.86
C ASP A 409 -38.86 -8.32 -10.12
N PRO A 410 -39.05 -7.10 -10.65
CA PRO A 410 -37.96 -6.17 -10.92
C PRO A 410 -37.32 -5.60 -9.64
N THR A 411 -37.85 -5.86 -8.45
CA THR A 411 -37.25 -5.41 -7.18
C THR A 411 -36.37 -6.46 -6.52
N ALA A 412 -36.43 -7.73 -6.97
CA ALA A 412 -35.65 -8.82 -6.38
C ALA A 412 -34.17 -8.73 -6.75
N VAL A 413 -33.30 -9.11 -5.80
CA VAL A 413 -31.86 -9.16 -6.04
C VAL A 413 -31.56 -10.21 -7.11
N PRO A 414 -30.86 -9.87 -8.21
CA PRO A 414 -30.65 -10.79 -9.34
C PRO A 414 -29.84 -12.03 -8.98
N PHE A 415 -29.03 -11.93 -7.93
CA PHE A 415 -28.14 -12.99 -7.51
C PHE A 415 -27.98 -12.99 -5.98
N LEU A 416 -28.61 -13.96 -5.31
CA LEU A 416 -28.78 -14.00 -3.84
C LEU A 416 -27.49 -13.79 -3.05
N GLY A 417 -26.40 -14.48 -3.40
CA GLY A 417 -25.12 -14.34 -2.69
C GLY A 417 -24.54 -12.92 -2.74
N LEU A 418 -24.83 -12.18 -3.80
CA LEU A 418 -24.34 -10.81 -3.97
C LEU A 418 -25.14 -9.79 -3.16
N ALA A 419 -26.32 -10.14 -2.63
CA ALA A 419 -27.09 -9.28 -1.74
C ALA A 419 -26.40 -9.06 -0.38
N ALA A 420 -25.68 -10.08 0.11
CA ALA A 420 -25.14 -10.10 1.47
C ALA A 420 -23.61 -9.97 1.53
N VAL A 421 -22.89 -10.55 0.57
CA VAL A 421 -21.42 -10.63 0.61
C VAL A 421 -20.73 -9.26 0.70
N PRO A 422 -21.09 -8.22 -0.10
CA PRO A 422 -20.45 -6.91 0.01
C PRO A 422 -20.62 -6.31 1.41
N SER A 423 -21.84 -6.27 1.95
CA SER A 423 -22.13 -5.75 3.30
C SER A 423 -21.43 -6.53 4.41
N LEU A 424 -21.33 -7.87 4.29
CA LEU A 424 -20.55 -8.71 5.21
C LEU A 424 -19.08 -8.32 5.24
N LEU A 425 -18.49 -8.12 4.07
CA LEU A 425 -17.08 -7.74 3.94
C LEU A 425 -16.84 -6.34 4.50
N ILE A 426 -17.76 -5.39 4.25
CA ILE A 426 -17.71 -4.04 4.86
C ILE A 426 -17.77 -4.14 6.39
N GLY A 427 -18.71 -4.92 6.94
CA GLY A 427 -18.83 -5.18 8.37
C GLY A 427 -17.57 -5.80 8.98
N LEU A 428 -17.01 -6.81 8.32
CA LEU A 428 -15.76 -7.45 8.74
C LEU A 428 -14.60 -6.45 8.74
N MET A 429 -14.46 -5.62 7.69
CA MET A 429 -13.42 -4.59 7.62
C MET A 429 -13.57 -3.54 8.73
N VAL A 430 -14.78 -3.05 8.99
CA VAL A 430 -15.08 -2.10 10.07
C VAL A 430 -14.72 -2.69 11.43
N LEU A 431 -15.09 -3.95 11.68
CA LEU A 431 -14.75 -4.66 12.92
C LEU A 431 -13.23 -4.79 13.09
N LEU A 432 -12.52 -5.22 12.04
CA LEU A 432 -11.06 -5.37 12.05
C LEU A 432 -10.33 -4.02 12.25
N CYS A 433 -10.86 -2.91 11.73
CA CYS A 433 -10.35 -1.57 12.04
C CYS A 433 -10.42 -1.26 13.54
N VAL A 434 -11.55 -1.58 14.21
CA VAL A 434 -11.69 -1.35 15.65
C VAL A 434 -10.79 -2.28 16.47
N VAL A 435 -10.66 -3.55 16.07
CA VAL A 435 -9.72 -4.48 16.71
C VAL A 435 -8.29 -3.94 16.62
N ALA A 436 -7.91 -3.28 15.53
CA ALA A 436 -6.59 -2.67 15.38
C ALA A 436 -6.32 -1.58 16.44
N LEU A 437 -7.34 -0.84 16.87
CA LEU A 437 -7.23 0.09 18.00
C LEU A 437 -6.97 -0.66 19.32
N GLY A 438 -7.72 -1.73 19.57
CA GLY A 438 -7.64 -2.51 20.82
C GLY A 438 -6.31 -3.23 20.99
N VAL A 439 -5.85 -3.87 19.93
CA VAL A 439 -4.57 -4.57 19.83
C VAL A 439 -3.42 -3.61 20.14
N ARG A 440 -3.39 -2.43 19.49
CA ARG A 440 -2.40 -1.39 19.76
C ARG A 440 -2.55 -0.77 21.16
N ALA A 441 -3.78 -0.71 21.69
CA ALA A 441 -4.06 -0.36 23.08
C ALA A 441 -3.75 -1.51 24.06
N ARG A 442 -3.15 -2.63 23.63
CA ARG A 442 -2.88 -3.86 24.40
C ARG A 442 -4.08 -4.27 25.27
N VAL A 443 -5.28 -4.14 24.72
CA VAL A 443 -6.49 -4.69 25.34
C VAL A 443 -6.33 -6.22 25.33
N PRO A 444 -6.51 -6.90 26.46
CA PRO A 444 -6.32 -8.35 26.51
C PRO A 444 -7.31 -9.05 25.57
N ALA A 445 -6.84 -10.09 24.88
CA ALA A 445 -7.65 -10.88 23.95
C ALA A 445 -8.92 -11.45 24.58
N LEU A 446 -8.89 -11.72 25.89
CA LEU A 446 -10.07 -12.15 26.65
C LEU A 446 -11.23 -11.14 26.61
N LEU A 447 -10.96 -9.85 26.43
CA LEU A 447 -12.00 -8.82 26.36
C LEU A 447 -12.47 -8.57 24.93
N TRP A 448 -11.55 -8.40 23.97
CA TRP A 448 -11.95 -8.04 22.61
C TRP A 448 -12.38 -9.24 21.75
N ALA A 449 -11.80 -10.42 21.93
CA ALA A 449 -12.10 -11.57 21.08
C ALA A 449 -13.56 -12.06 21.22
N PRO A 450 -14.14 -12.18 22.43
CA PRO A 450 -15.55 -12.54 22.57
C PRO A 450 -16.48 -11.50 21.94
N LEU A 451 -16.21 -10.20 22.11
CA LEU A 451 -16.99 -9.13 21.49
C LEU A 451 -16.97 -9.20 19.96
N VAL A 452 -15.81 -9.49 19.37
CA VAL A 452 -15.64 -9.70 17.93
C VAL A 452 -16.45 -10.91 17.45
N VAL A 453 -16.37 -12.03 18.18
CA VAL A 453 -17.12 -13.25 17.83
C VAL A 453 -18.63 -13.00 17.93
N VAL A 454 -19.10 -12.36 19.01
CA VAL A 454 -20.52 -12.01 19.19
C VAL A 454 -20.98 -11.06 18.09
N ALA A 455 -20.23 -10.00 17.78
CA ALA A 455 -20.58 -9.05 16.72
C ALA A 455 -20.65 -9.74 15.35
N LEU A 456 -19.68 -10.59 15.02
CA LEU A 456 -19.64 -11.31 13.74
C LEU A 456 -20.78 -12.33 13.63
N VAL A 457 -21.01 -13.15 14.66
CA VAL A 457 -22.09 -14.15 14.67
C VAL A 457 -23.44 -13.45 14.60
N ALA A 458 -23.66 -12.41 15.40
CA ALA A 458 -24.91 -11.65 15.37
C ALA A 458 -25.13 -10.92 14.04
N ALA A 459 -24.06 -10.39 13.40
CA ALA A 459 -24.16 -9.82 12.05
C ALA A 459 -24.50 -10.87 10.99
N VAL A 460 -23.89 -12.05 11.05
CA VAL A 460 -24.25 -13.17 10.15
C VAL A 460 -25.71 -13.58 10.38
N LEU A 461 -26.15 -13.73 11.64
CA LEU A 461 -27.54 -14.06 11.96
C LEU A 461 -28.51 -12.98 11.47
N ALA A 462 -28.18 -11.70 11.62
CA ALA A 462 -28.96 -10.59 11.09
C ALA A 462 -29.11 -10.61 9.57
N LEU A 463 -28.16 -11.19 8.85
CA LEU A 463 -28.22 -11.36 7.40
C LEU A 463 -28.92 -12.66 7.00
N MET A 464 -28.84 -13.70 7.84
CA MET A 464 -29.58 -14.94 7.59
C MET A 464 -31.08 -14.72 7.82
N TRP A 465 -31.45 -13.96 8.85
CA TRP A 465 -32.82 -13.62 9.23
C TRP A 465 -32.94 -12.09 9.44
N PRO A 466 -33.05 -11.29 8.36
CA PRO A 466 -33.13 -9.83 8.46
C PRO A 466 -34.46 -9.33 9.02
N ASP A 467 -35.55 -10.07 8.77
CA ASP A 467 -36.90 -9.69 9.16
C ASP A 467 -37.32 -10.19 10.56
N GLY A 468 -38.33 -9.53 11.12
CA GLY A 468 -38.95 -9.88 12.39
C GLY A 468 -38.12 -9.58 13.63
N ALA A 469 -38.62 -10.02 14.80
CA ALA A 469 -37.99 -9.73 16.09
C ALA A 469 -36.57 -10.30 16.23
N ALA A 470 -36.30 -11.46 15.61
CA ALA A 470 -34.98 -12.10 15.62
C ALA A 470 -33.94 -11.30 14.80
N GLY A 471 -34.32 -10.76 13.65
CA GLY A 471 -33.46 -9.89 12.83
C GLY A 471 -33.18 -8.54 13.49
N ILE A 472 -34.15 -7.98 14.21
CA ILE A 472 -33.94 -6.78 15.02
C ILE A 472 -32.99 -7.08 16.18
N ALA A 473 -33.25 -8.15 16.94
CA ALA A 473 -32.43 -8.54 18.09
C ALA A 473 -30.97 -8.80 17.69
N SER A 474 -30.74 -9.53 16.60
CA SER A 474 -29.39 -9.85 16.12
C SER A 474 -28.63 -8.59 15.64
N ARG A 475 -29.29 -7.66 14.94
CA ARG A 475 -28.71 -6.34 14.60
C ARG A 475 -28.38 -5.53 15.85
N THR A 476 -29.27 -5.50 16.84
CA THR A 476 -29.04 -4.81 18.11
C THR A 476 -27.85 -5.41 18.87
N VAL A 477 -27.78 -6.74 18.99
CA VAL A 477 -26.66 -7.43 19.66
C VAL A 477 -25.34 -7.13 18.95
N SER A 478 -25.33 -7.18 17.61
CA SER A 478 -24.14 -6.84 16.81
C SER A 478 -23.70 -5.40 17.03
N GLY A 479 -24.64 -4.45 16.95
CA GLY A 479 -24.38 -3.03 17.17
C GLY A 479 -23.89 -2.73 18.59
N VAL A 480 -24.51 -3.32 19.61
CA VAL A 480 -24.09 -3.15 21.02
C VAL A 480 -22.70 -3.74 21.24
N ALA A 481 -22.43 -4.96 20.77
CA ALA A 481 -21.10 -5.57 20.90
C ALA A 481 -20.02 -4.72 20.21
N PHE A 482 -20.33 -4.18 19.02
CA PHE A 482 -19.45 -3.27 18.31
C PHE A 482 -19.20 -1.96 19.06
N VAL A 483 -20.24 -1.30 19.57
CA VAL A 483 -20.11 -0.04 20.32
C VAL A 483 -19.34 -0.26 21.61
N VAL A 484 -19.59 -1.35 22.35
CA VAL A 484 -18.83 -1.72 23.55
C VAL A 484 -17.37 -1.92 23.20
N LEU A 485 -17.07 -2.67 22.13
CA LEU A 485 -15.69 -2.87 21.66
C LEU A 485 -15.02 -1.53 21.31
N LEU A 486 -15.70 -0.65 20.57
CA LEU A 486 -15.18 0.68 20.22
C LEU A 486 -14.90 1.53 21.46
N VAL A 487 -15.83 1.58 22.42
CA VAL A 487 -15.66 2.34 23.66
C VAL A 487 -14.49 1.79 24.47
N VAL A 488 -14.43 0.48 24.69
CA VAL A 488 -13.35 -0.18 25.44
C VAL A 488 -11.98 0.14 24.83
N THR A 489 -11.85 -0.01 23.50
CA THR A 489 -10.58 0.22 22.81
C THR A 489 -10.16 1.70 22.80
N VAL A 490 -11.12 2.63 22.62
CA VAL A 490 -10.86 4.07 22.67
C VAL A 490 -10.46 4.52 24.08
N VAL A 491 -11.16 4.06 25.12
CA VAL A 491 -10.87 4.39 26.51
C VAL A 491 -9.51 3.83 26.93
N ALA A 492 -9.23 2.56 26.65
CA ALA A 492 -7.92 1.95 26.93
C ALA A 492 -6.78 2.70 26.21
N GLY A 493 -7.03 3.17 24.99
CA GLY A 493 -6.06 3.95 24.22
C GLY A 493 -5.80 5.36 24.77
N ARG A 494 -6.72 5.97 25.54
CA ARG A 494 -6.53 7.30 26.14
C ARG A 494 -5.53 7.28 27.31
N GLY A 495 -5.44 6.18 28.04
CA GLY A 495 -4.50 6.04 29.16
C GLY A 495 -3.02 5.94 28.77
N ARG A 496 -2.68 5.89 27.48
CA ARG A 496 -1.33 5.61 26.95
C ARG A 496 -0.61 6.89 26.50
N ALA A 497 -0.37 7.83 27.40
CA ALA A 497 0.24 9.15 27.10
C ALA A 497 1.59 9.07 26.34
N ALA A 498 2.40 8.03 26.60
CA ALA A 498 3.68 7.80 25.91
C ALA A 498 3.54 7.67 24.37
N ARG A 499 2.40 7.18 23.89
CA ARG A 499 2.15 6.97 22.45
C ARG A 499 1.85 8.25 21.68
N GLY A 500 1.70 9.40 22.34
CA GLY A 500 1.58 10.70 21.65
C GLY A 500 2.79 11.05 20.75
N ARG A 501 3.91 10.36 20.95
CA ARG A 501 5.15 10.46 20.18
C ARG A 501 5.19 9.55 18.94
N GLU A 502 4.20 8.69 18.77
CA GLU A 502 4.02 7.84 17.60
C GLU A 502 3.03 8.47 16.60
N GLY A 503 3.06 7.98 15.36
CA GLY A 503 2.14 8.37 14.29
C GLY A 503 0.68 8.16 14.70
N TRP A 504 -0.15 9.20 14.56
CA TRP A 504 -1.56 9.19 14.99
C TRP A 504 -1.76 8.75 16.45
N ALA A 505 -0.80 9.07 17.31
CA ALA A 505 -0.75 8.63 18.70
C ALA A 505 -0.83 7.08 18.84
N GLY A 506 -0.12 6.39 17.95
CA GLY A 506 -0.05 4.93 17.85
C GLY A 506 -1.12 4.30 16.97
N ARG A 507 -2.15 5.04 16.53
CA ARG A 507 -3.31 4.51 15.78
C ARG A 507 -3.05 4.31 14.28
N GLY A 508 -1.79 4.17 13.87
CA GLY A 508 -1.38 3.95 12.48
C GLY A 508 -2.14 2.82 11.77
N PRO A 509 -2.24 1.61 12.37
CA PRO A 509 -3.00 0.52 11.76
C PRO A 509 -4.46 0.87 11.49
N PHE A 510 -5.16 1.50 12.45
CA PHE A 510 -6.55 1.92 12.25
C PHE A 510 -6.70 2.90 11.09
N VAL A 511 -5.84 3.92 11.03
CA VAL A 511 -5.89 4.95 9.98
C VAL A 511 -5.64 4.31 8.61
N LEU A 512 -4.59 3.50 8.49
CA LEU A 512 -4.18 2.88 7.23
C LEU A 512 -5.16 1.81 6.74
N LEU A 513 -5.75 1.00 7.64
CA LEU A 513 -6.80 0.06 7.27
C LEU A 513 -8.09 0.79 6.85
N SER A 514 -8.47 1.87 7.53
CA SER A 514 -9.63 2.68 7.14
C SER A 514 -9.42 3.36 5.79
N MET A 515 -8.19 3.84 5.51
CA MET A 515 -7.78 4.29 4.18
C MET A 515 -7.91 3.18 3.14
N ALA A 516 -7.38 2.00 3.42
CA ALA A 516 -7.42 0.86 2.51
C ALA A 516 -8.86 0.44 2.17
N GLY A 517 -9.71 0.26 3.19
CA GLY A 517 -11.12 -0.10 3.01
C GLY A 517 -11.92 0.99 2.30
N GLY A 518 -11.69 2.26 2.65
CA GLY A 518 -12.37 3.39 2.01
C GLY A 518 -12.01 3.54 0.54
N VAL A 519 -10.71 3.48 0.20
CA VAL A 519 -10.25 3.50 -1.21
C VAL A 519 -10.77 2.28 -1.96
N ALA A 520 -10.74 1.08 -1.36
CA ALA A 520 -11.30 -0.11 -1.99
C ALA A 520 -12.79 0.04 -2.28
N MET A 521 -13.57 0.62 -1.37
CA MET A 521 -14.99 0.88 -1.59
C MET A 521 -15.26 1.99 -2.61
N VAL A 522 -14.44 3.06 -2.67
CA VAL A 522 -14.52 4.04 -3.76
C VAL A 522 -14.32 3.35 -5.10
N LEU A 523 -13.28 2.52 -5.25
CA LEU A 523 -13.04 1.77 -6.48
C LEU A 523 -14.19 0.81 -6.81
N SER A 524 -14.70 0.11 -5.80
CA SER A 524 -15.74 -0.91 -5.97
C SER A 524 -17.10 -0.28 -6.32
N ALA A 525 -17.57 0.69 -5.54
CA ALA A 525 -18.83 1.38 -5.77
C ALA A 525 -18.81 2.22 -7.05
N SER A 526 -17.70 2.89 -7.38
CA SER A 526 -17.57 3.58 -8.68
C SER A 526 -17.59 2.61 -9.86
N THR A 527 -16.99 1.42 -9.74
CA THR A 527 -17.03 0.40 -10.79
C THR A 527 -18.46 -0.08 -11.00
N VAL A 528 -19.15 -0.47 -9.92
CA VAL A 528 -20.52 -1.00 -9.98
C VAL A 528 -21.49 0.07 -10.48
N LEU A 529 -21.56 1.22 -9.81
CA LEU A 529 -22.51 2.27 -10.14
C LEU A 529 -22.19 2.96 -11.47
N GLY A 530 -20.90 3.07 -11.82
CA GLY A 530 -20.48 3.60 -13.12
C GLY A 530 -20.90 2.69 -14.27
N ILE A 531 -20.77 1.37 -14.12
CA ILE A 531 -21.24 0.40 -15.10
C ILE A 531 -22.77 0.40 -15.18
N VAL A 532 -23.47 0.45 -14.04
CA VAL A 532 -24.93 0.58 -14.02
C VAL A 532 -25.37 1.84 -14.77
N ALA A 533 -24.78 2.99 -14.46
CA ALA A 533 -25.10 4.26 -15.12
C ALA A 533 -24.79 4.22 -16.63
N TRP A 534 -23.70 3.55 -17.03
CA TRP A 534 -23.37 3.36 -18.44
C TRP A 534 -24.37 2.44 -19.16
N LEU A 535 -24.75 1.32 -18.55
CA LEU A 535 -25.71 0.37 -19.11
C LEU A 535 -27.13 0.95 -19.20
N GLN A 536 -27.47 1.88 -18.31
CA GLN A 536 -28.75 2.61 -18.30
C GLN A 536 -28.73 3.86 -19.20
N ALA A 537 -27.57 4.31 -19.65
CA ALA A 537 -27.49 5.43 -20.58
C ALA A 537 -28.15 5.03 -21.91
N PRO A 538 -28.91 5.92 -22.57
CA PRO A 538 -29.45 5.63 -23.90
C PRO A 538 -28.30 5.23 -24.84
N GLY A 539 -28.29 3.97 -25.29
CA GLY A 539 -27.26 3.43 -26.14
C GLY A 539 -27.29 4.11 -27.51
N ALA A 540 -26.30 4.96 -27.79
CA ALA A 540 -26.02 5.58 -29.09
C ALA A 540 -27.09 6.55 -29.68
N PRO A 541 -26.66 7.61 -30.40
CA PRO A 541 -27.56 8.57 -31.05
C PRO A 541 -28.46 7.94 -32.12
N GLU A 542 -28.15 6.74 -32.60
CA GLU A 542 -29.01 5.95 -33.50
C GLU A 542 -30.30 5.43 -32.83
N ASN A 543 -30.37 5.44 -31.50
CA ASN A 543 -31.59 5.14 -30.73
C ASN A 543 -32.22 6.37 -30.05
N ALA A 544 -31.67 7.56 -30.28
CA ALA A 544 -32.28 8.82 -29.86
C ALA A 544 -33.31 9.23 -30.93
N THR A 545 -34.58 8.92 -30.69
CA THR A 545 -35.75 9.35 -31.50
C THR A 545 -35.42 9.54 -32.97
N VAL A 546 -35.40 8.44 -33.72
CA VAL A 546 -35.42 8.48 -35.17
C VAL A 546 -36.59 9.40 -35.57
N PRO A 547 -36.36 10.50 -36.31
CA PRO A 547 -37.44 11.36 -36.77
C PRO A 547 -38.49 10.49 -37.45
N GLN A 548 -39.78 10.75 -37.23
CA GLN A 548 -40.87 9.90 -37.75
C GLN A 548 -40.67 9.55 -39.24
N ALA A 549 -40.20 10.50 -40.05
CA ALA A 549 -39.91 10.31 -41.46
C ALA A 549 -38.82 9.26 -41.77
N VAL A 550 -37.85 9.06 -40.88
CA VAL A 550 -36.81 8.01 -41.01
C VAL A 550 -37.35 6.67 -40.51
N THR A 551 -38.23 6.66 -39.50
CA THR A 551 -38.96 5.46 -39.09
C THR A 551 -39.87 4.99 -40.22
N ASP A 552 -40.61 5.89 -40.85
CA ASP A 552 -41.47 5.60 -41.99
C ASP A 552 -40.65 5.07 -43.19
N ALA A 553 -39.48 5.68 -43.46
CA ALA A 553 -38.57 5.21 -44.51
C ALA A 553 -37.93 3.84 -44.21
N LEU A 554 -37.63 3.55 -42.93
CA LEU A 554 -37.14 2.24 -42.51
C LEU A 554 -38.25 1.19 -42.55
N THR A 555 -39.50 1.56 -42.29
CA THR A 555 -40.68 0.68 -42.40
C THR A 555 -40.96 0.32 -43.86
N ASP A 556 -40.79 1.28 -44.79
CA ASP A 556 -40.83 1.03 -46.23
C ASP A 556 -39.67 0.13 -46.72
N LEU A 557 -38.50 0.19 -46.05
CA LEU A 557 -37.34 -0.66 -46.32
C LEU A 557 -37.48 -2.08 -45.71
N ASP A 558 -38.08 -2.21 -44.52
CA ASP A 558 -38.38 -3.49 -43.85
C ASP A 558 -39.38 -4.32 -44.67
N ALA A 559 -40.38 -3.65 -45.27
CA ALA A 559 -41.31 -4.27 -46.21
C ALA A 559 -40.60 -4.88 -47.45
N ALA A 560 -39.36 -4.47 -47.74
CA ALA A 560 -38.60 -4.86 -48.91
C ALA A 560 -37.54 -5.96 -48.68
N ASP A 561 -37.12 -6.27 -47.44
CA ASP A 561 -36.04 -7.26 -47.18
C ASP A 561 -36.32 -8.18 -45.97
N ARG A 562 -37.17 -9.20 -46.17
CA ARG A 562 -37.66 -10.16 -45.14
C ARG A 562 -36.61 -11.10 -44.53
N LEU A 563 -35.31 -10.90 -44.77
CA LEU A 563 -34.27 -11.86 -44.37
C LEU A 563 -33.39 -11.44 -43.19
N ARG A 564 -33.60 -10.26 -42.59
CA ARG A 564 -32.96 -9.86 -41.33
C ARG A 564 -33.84 -8.92 -40.51
N GLU A 565 -34.58 -9.45 -39.54
CA GLU A 565 -35.19 -8.61 -38.50
C GLU A 565 -34.85 -9.14 -37.10
N PRO A 566 -34.18 -8.35 -36.24
CA PRO A 566 -34.25 -8.53 -34.81
C PRO A 566 -35.62 -8.03 -34.31
N VAL A 567 -36.36 -8.85 -33.59
CA VAL A 567 -37.63 -8.45 -32.97
C VAL A 567 -37.37 -7.34 -31.94
N LEU A 568 -37.78 -6.11 -32.23
CA LEU A 568 -37.70 -4.97 -31.31
C LEU A 568 -38.96 -4.89 -30.45
N ALA A 569 -38.86 -5.40 -29.23
CA ALA A 569 -39.88 -5.27 -28.20
C ALA A 569 -39.84 -3.88 -27.55
N GLN A 570 -40.91 -3.07 -27.68
CA GLN A 570 -41.05 -1.89 -26.83
C GLN A 570 -41.49 -2.33 -25.42
N VAL A 571 -40.55 -2.32 -24.47
CA VAL A 571 -40.86 -2.57 -23.05
C VAL A 571 -41.51 -1.30 -22.46
N PRO A 572 -42.66 -1.40 -21.76
CA PRO A 572 -43.45 -0.24 -21.31
C PRO A 572 -42.77 0.68 -20.28
N ALA A 573 -41.60 0.30 -19.74
CA ALA A 573 -40.78 1.14 -18.88
C ALA A 573 -39.28 0.81 -19.05
N ALA A 574 -38.41 1.81 -18.97
CA ALA A 574 -36.96 1.60 -18.94
C ALA A 574 -36.60 0.71 -17.74
N ALA A 575 -36.02 -0.45 -17.99
CA ALA A 575 -35.64 -1.37 -16.93
C ALA A 575 -34.55 -0.74 -16.05
N GLN A 576 -34.84 -0.58 -14.76
CA GLN A 576 -33.85 -0.12 -13.80
C GLN A 576 -33.02 -1.30 -13.30
N LEU A 577 -31.69 -1.16 -13.38
CA LEU A 577 -30.76 -2.15 -12.89
C LEU A 577 -30.67 -2.04 -11.37
N VAL A 578 -30.89 -3.18 -10.70
CA VAL A 578 -30.78 -3.29 -9.24
C VAL A 578 -29.32 -3.44 -8.88
N THR A 579 -28.86 -2.56 -7.99
CA THR A 579 -27.52 -2.60 -7.41
C THR A 579 -27.57 -3.32 -6.06
N PRO A 580 -26.68 -4.28 -5.78
CA PRO A 580 -26.68 -4.92 -4.46
C PRO A 580 -26.39 -3.94 -3.31
N PRO A 581 -26.90 -4.23 -2.10
CA PRO A 581 -26.62 -3.43 -0.91
C PRO A 581 -25.12 -3.30 -0.62
N GLY A 582 -24.74 -2.17 -0.04
CA GLY A 582 -23.38 -1.79 0.34
C GLY A 582 -22.70 -0.87 -0.66
N TYR A 583 -23.06 -0.90 -1.95
CA TYR A 583 -22.46 0.00 -2.96
C TYR A 583 -23.15 1.36 -3.01
N LEU A 584 -24.48 1.39 -3.10
CA LEU A 584 -25.26 2.63 -3.18
C LEU A 584 -25.23 3.38 -1.84
N GLU A 585 -25.36 2.66 -0.73
CA GLU A 585 -25.28 3.21 0.62
C GLU A 585 -23.91 3.84 0.88
N PHE A 586 -22.82 3.20 0.41
CA PHE A 586 -21.49 3.81 0.47
C PHE A 586 -21.37 5.06 -0.41
N ALA A 587 -22.01 5.06 -1.59
CA ALA A 587 -22.04 6.23 -2.47
C ALA A 587 -22.81 7.41 -1.82
N ILE A 588 -23.91 7.13 -1.11
CA ILE A 588 -24.64 8.13 -0.31
C ILE A 588 -23.72 8.69 0.80
N MET A 589 -23.03 7.81 1.56
CA MET A 589 -22.04 8.26 2.56
C MET A 589 -20.89 9.06 1.97
N SER A 590 -20.53 8.81 0.70
CA SER A 590 -19.46 9.53 0.02
C SER A 590 -19.79 11.00 -0.23
N VAL A 591 -21.09 11.37 -0.32
CA VAL A 591 -21.54 12.77 -0.38
C VAL A 591 -21.10 13.52 0.88
N ALA A 592 -21.40 12.96 2.05
CA ALA A 592 -20.99 13.53 3.33
C ALA A 592 -19.45 13.55 3.47
N GLY A 593 -18.77 12.47 3.05
CA GLY A 593 -17.31 12.39 3.08
C GLY A 593 -16.62 13.47 2.23
N LEU A 594 -17.12 13.72 1.01
CA LEU A 594 -16.61 14.79 0.15
C LEU A 594 -16.90 16.18 0.72
N ALA A 595 -18.09 16.40 1.28
CA ALA A 595 -18.42 17.68 1.93
C ALA A 595 -17.44 17.99 3.09
N VAL A 596 -17.13 16.99 3.92
CA VAL A 596 -16.12 17.13 4.99
C VAL A 596 -14.73 17.40 4.42
N LEU A 597 -14.33 16.71 3.35
CA LEU A 597 -13.03 16.95 2.72
C LEU A 597 -12.91 18.38 2.19
N VAL A 598 -13.93 18.88 1.49
CA VAL A 598 -13.98 20.27 0.98
C VAL A 598 -13.90 21.25 2.14
N LEU A 599 -14.66 21.04 3.22
CA LEU A 599 -14.63 21.89 4.41
C LEU A 599 -13.23 21.93 5.03
N VAL A 600 -12.57 20.78 5.20
CA VAL A 600 -11.21 20.71 5.77
C VAL A 600 -10.20 21.48 4.90
N VAL A 601 -10.27 21.32 3.58
CA VAL A 601 -9.40 22.04 2.63
C VAL A 601 -9.64 23.55 2.70
N LEU A 602 -10.90 23.99 2.72
CA LEU A 602 -11.26 25.41 2.83
C LEU A 602 -10.77 26.02 4.15
N VAL A 603 -11.03 25.35 5.28
CA VAL A 603 -10.59 25.80 6.60
C VAL A 603 -9.07 25.89 6.68
N LEU A 604 -8.35 24.90 6.13
CA LEU A 604 -6.89 24.92 6.08
C LEU A 604 -6.38 26.06 5.19
N ALA A 605 -6.98 26.27 4.01
CA ALA A 605 -6.60 27.34 3.10
C ALA A 605 -6.80 28.72 3.73
N LEU A 606 -7.97 28.97 4.34
CA LEU A 606 -8.28 30.21 5.05
C LEU A 606 -7.31 30.44 6.22
N ARG A 607 -7.06 29.41 7.03
CA ARG A 607 -6.14 29.51 8.15
C ARG A 607 -4.71 29.82 7.70
N MET A 608 -4.25 29.20 6.62
CA MET A 608 -2.91 29.41 6.09
C MET A 608 -2.78 30.78 5.42
N ALA A 609 -3.84 31.32 4.84
CA ALA A 609 -3.88 32.70 4.37
C ALA A 609 -3.70 33.70 5.53
N VAL A 610 -4.34 33.47 6.68
CA VAL A 610 -4.16 34.30 7.89
C VAL A 610 -2.73 34.22 8.43
N LEU A 611 -2.17 33.00 8.49
CA LEU A 611 -0.82 32.76 9.03
C LEU A 611 0.30 33.13 8.04
N SER A 612 -0.03 33.50 6.80
CA SER A 612 0.93 33.87 5.75
C SER A 612 1.77 35.11 6.08
N ARG A 613 1.44 35.86 7.14
CA ARG A 613 2.23 37.04 7.56
C ARG A 613 3.26 36.73 8.64
N VAL A 614 3.19 35.54 9.24
CA VAL A 614 4.10 35.13 10.32
C VAL A 614 5.43 34.66 9.70
N PRO A 615 6.58 35.22 10.11
CA PRO A 615 7.88 34.72 9.68
C PRO A 615 8.21 33.41 10.43
N LEU A 616 8.82 32.47 9.73
CA LEU A 616 9.25 31.18 10.28
C LEU A 616 10.77 31.22 10.53
N PRO A 617 11.25 30.92 11.76
CA PRO A 617 12.68 30.81 12.05
C PRO A 617 13.31 29.57 11.40
N VAL A 618 14.64 29.53 11.33
CA VAL A 618 15.39 28.31 10.91
C VAL A 618 15.20 27.21 11.95
N VAL A 619 15.39 27.54 13.23
CA VAL A 619 15.17 26.65 14.37
C VAL A 619 13.83 26.99 15.01
N PRO A 620 12.88 26.04 15.13
CA PRO A 620 11.59 26.27 15.77
C PRO A 620 11.74 26.80 17.21
N GLY A 621 10.83 27.68 17.63
CA GLY A 621 10.82 28.29 18.96
C GLY A 621 11.77 29.47 19.14
N GLN A 622 12.61 29.81 18.15
CA GLN A 622 13.42 31.02 18.18
C GLN A 622 12.61 32.25 17.75
N VAL A 623 12.84 33.39 18.42
CA VAL A 623 12.25 34.67 18.05
C VAL A 623 12.93 35.17 16.76
N VAL A 624 12.13 35.47 15.73
CA VAL A 624 12.64 36.10 14.51
C VAL A 624 12.68 37.61 14.71
N ALA A 625 13.86 38.21 14.58
CA ALA A 625 14.10 39.61 14.95
C ALA A 625 13.53 40.66 13.97
N ALA A 626 13.25 40.32 12.70
CA ALA A 626 12.77 41.29 11.71
C ALA A 626 11.86 40.67 10.63
N LYS A 627 11.01 41.51 10.02
CA LYS A 627 10.30 41.16 8.77
C LYS A 627 11.31 41.01 7.62
N PRO A 628 11.09 40.11 6.65
CA PRO A 628 11.96 39.99 5.48
C PRO A 628 12.04 41.33 4.75
N THR A 629 13.26 41.81 4.53
CA THR A 629 13.59 43.10 3.91
C THR A 629 14.07 42.94 2.47
N THR A 630 14.62 41.77 2.13
CA THR A 630 15.10 41.47 0.76
C THR A 630 14.14 40.55 0.00
N SER A 631 14.29 40.53 -1.34
CA SER A 631 13.57 39.60 -2.22
C SER A 631 13.94 38.14 -1.96
N GLU A 632 15.22 37.89 -1.64
CA GLU A 632 15.76 36.60 -1.23
C GLU A 632 15.13 36.10 0.07
N GLU A 633 15.14 36.91 1.13
CA GLU A 633 14.52 36.57 2.42
C GLU A 633 13.02 36.26 2.25
N SER A 634 12.33 37.05 1.41
CA SER A 634 10.93 36.83 1.07
C SER A 634 10.71 35.50 0.34
N ALA A 635 11.61 35.12 -0.56
CA ALA A 635 11.57 33.86 -1.29
C ALA A 635 11.83 32.66 -0.36
N VAL A 636 12.82 32.75 0.53
CA VAL A 636 13.10 31.75 1.57
C VAL A 636 11.88 31.56 2.47
N GLN A 637 11.26 32.65 2.95
CA GLN A 637 10.07 32.58 3.79
C GLN A 637 8.87 31.93 3.07
N ARG A 638 8.69 32.17 1.76
CA ARG A 638 7.69 31.45 0.96
C ARG A 638 8.01 29.95 0.90
N GLY A 639 9.27 29.57 0.68
CA GLY A 639 9.71 28.18 0.70
C GLY A 639 9.44 27.48 2.04
N ARG A 640 9.82 28.11 3.16
CA ARG A 640 9.55 27.60 4.52
C ARG A 640 8.05 27.42 4.79
N ARG A 641 7.19 28.34 4.33
CA ARG A 641 5.72 28.24 4.49
C ARG A 641 5.14 27.09 3.67
N HIS A 642 5.62 26.89 2.45
CA HIS A 642 5.22 25.76 1.63
C HIS A 642 5.62 24.43 2.29
N ALA A 643 6.85 24.35 2.82
CA ALA A 643 7.30 23.21 3.60
C ALA A 643 6.43 22.96 4.84
N ALA A 644 6.16 24.00 5.64
CA ALA A 644 5.30 23.90 6.82
C ALA A 644 3.88 23.40 6.49
N LEU A 645 3.31 23.78 5.34
CA LEU A 645 2.02 23.27 4.88
C LEU A 645 2.09 21.76 4.60
N ALA A 646 3.10 21.32 3.82
CA ALA A 646 3.28 19.91 3.46
C ALA A 646 3.51 19.01 4.69
N GLN A 647 4.21 19.54 5.70
CA GLN A 647 4.51 18.84 6.96
C GLN A 647 3.27 18.56 7.83
N ARG A 648 2.06 18.95 7.40
CA ARG A 648 0.77 18.58 8.04
C ARG A 648 0.18 17.27 7.55
N ALA A 649 0.82 16.62 6.57
CA ALA A 649 0.32 15.42 5.91
C ALA A 649 -0.17 14.34 6.90
N GLU A 650 0.58 14.05 7.97
CA GLU A 650 0.19 13.06 8.99
C GLU A 650 -1.23 13.33 9.52
N ARG A 651 -1.53 14.58 9.90
CA ARG A 651 -2.83 14.93 10.50
C ARG A 651 -3.97 14.86 9.48
N ILE A 652 -3.71 15.28 8.25
CA ILE A 652 -4.69 15.24 7.15
C ILE A 652 -5.06 13.78 6.83
N VAL A 653 -4.07 12.90 6.71
CA VAL A 653 -4.29 11.46 6.50
C VAL A 653 -5.09 10.85 7.66
N GLY A 654 -4.83 11.29 8.90
CA GLY A 654 -5.60 10.86 10.06
C GLY A 654 -7.08 11.24 9.99
N VAL A 655 -7.39 12.47 9.57
CA VAL A 655 -8.78 12.94 9.37
C VAL A 655 -9.45 12.16 8.25
N LEU A 656 -8.78 11.97 7.12
CA LEU A 656 -9.33 11.21 6.00
C LEU A 656 -9.59 9.75 6.41
N GLY A 657 -8.72 9.15 7.23
CA GLY A 657 -8.91 7.80 7.76
C GLY A 657 -10.18 7.70 8.61
N ILE A 658 -10.45 8.70 9.44
CA ILE A 658 -11.70 8.78 10.22
C ILE A 658 -12.91 8.93 9.29
N VAL A 659 -12.83 9.80 8.28
CA VAL A 659 -13.93 10.00 7.32
C VAL A 659 -14.28 8.70 6.59
N PHE A 660 -13.28 7.95 6.10
CA PHE A 660 -13.55 6.67 5.47
C PHE A 660 -14.08 5.62 6.45
N PHE A 661 -13.56 5.58 7.69
CA PHE A 661 -14.12 4.69 8.71
C PHE A 661 -15.60 4.99 8.96
N LEU A 662 -15.97 6.26 9.10
CA LEU A 662 -17.36 6.67 9.29
C LEU A 662 -18.22 6.38 8.06
N ALA A 663 -17.69 6.52 6.85
CA ALA A 663 -18.41 6.16 5.63
C ALA A 663 -18.67 4.64 5.57
N LEU A 664 -17.67 3.81 5.87
CA LEU A 664 -17.82 2.35 5.92
C LEU A 664 -18.80 1.91 7.01
N ALA A 665 -18.69 2.46 8.22
CA ALA A 665 -19.61 2.14 9.31
C ALA A 665 -21.04 2.64 9.03
N GLY A 666 -21.16 3.85 8.46
CA GLY A 666 -22.43 4.46 8.06
C GLY A 666 -23.16 3.63 7.01
N THR A 667 -22.42 3.05 6.05
CA THR A 667 -22.96 2.14 5.01
C THR A 667 -23.76 0.98 5.60
N LEU A 668 -23.39 0.48 6.79
CA LEU A 668 -24.02 -0.66 7.43
C LEU A 668 -25.29 -0.32 8.23
N VAL A 669 -25.50 0.97 8.53
CA VAL A 669 -26.61 1.46 9.36
C VAL A 669 -27.55 2.39 8.59
N LEU A 670 -27.20 2.74 7.34
CA LEU A 670 -28.06 3.54 6.48
C LEU A 670 -29.40 2.82 6.25
N PRO A 671 -30.51 3.57 6.24
CA PRO A 671 -31.80 3.04 5.84
C PRO A 671 -31.79 2.69 4.35
N ASP A 672 -32.80 1.94 3.92
CA ASP A 672 -33.07 1.68 2.51
C ASP A 672 -33.03 2.99 1.69
N PRO A 673 -32.26 3.08 0.60
CA PRO A 673 -32.21 4.22 -0.30
C PRO A 673 -33.59 4.73 -0.75
N ASP A 674 -34.57 3.84 -0.92
CA ASP A 674 -35.92 4.17 -1.39
C ASP A 674 -36.85 4.63 -0.24
N ARG A 675 -36.34 4.68 0.99
CA ARG A 675 -37.10 5.14 2.15
C ARG A 675 -37.38 6.63 2.06
N GLN A 676 -38.68 6.97 2.12
CA GLN A 676 -39.13 8.36 2.13
C GLN A 676 -39.14 8.93 3.55
N PHE A 677 -38.60 10.15 3.71
CA PHE A 677 -38.65 10.92 4.95
C PHE A 677 -39.44 12.21 4.73
N GLY A 678 -40.12 12.70 5.76
CA GLY A 678 -40.83 13.99 5.70
C GLY A 678 -39.92 15.19 6.00
N GLY A 679 -40.31 16.37 5.49
CA GLY A 679 -39.70 17.65 5.84
C GLY A 679 -38.26 17.85 5.33
N VAL A 680 -37.47 18.64 6.06
CA VAL A 680 -36.08 18.98 5.67
C VAL A 680 -35.17 17.75 5.60
N ALA A 681 -35.42 16.75 6.46
CA ALA A 681 -34.68 15.50 6.44
C ALA A 681 -34.91 14.70 5.14
N GLY A 682 -36.15 14.71 4.62
CA GLY A 682 -36.47 14.14 3.30
C GLY A 682 -35.73 14.83 2.18
N ALA A 683 -35.81 16.16 2.10
CA ALA A 683 -35.11 16.92 1.07
C ALA A 683 -33.58 16.70 1.09
N ALA A 684 -32.98 16.61 2.29
CA ALA A 684 -31.56 16.31 2.43
C ALA A 684 -31.21 14.87 2.02
N TRP A 685 -32.07 13.90 2.35
CA TRP A 685 -31.93 12.51 1.93
C TRP A 685 -32.00 12.36 0.41
N ASP A 686 -33.05 12.91 -0.21
CA ASP A 686 -33.26 12.85 -1.66
C ASP A 686 -32.08 13.49 -2.42
N LEU A 687 -31.56 14.62 -1.90
CA LEU A 687 -30.36 15.25 -2.46
C LEU A 687 -29.13 14.34 -2.32
N ALA A 688 -28.94 13.69 -1.17
CA ALA A 688 -27.82 12.77 -0.97
C ALA A 688 -27.89 11.56 -1.90
N VAL A 689 -29.08 10.97 -2.07
CA VAL A 689 -29.33 9.88 -3.03
C VAL A 689 -29.06 10.34 -4.46
N GLN A 690 -29.57 11.50 -4.87
CA GLN A 690 -29.37 12.07 -6.21
C GLN A 690 -27.89 12.33 -6.55
N TRP A 691 -27.10 12.78 -5.56
CA TRP A 691 -25.68 13.08 -5.77
C TRP A 691 -24.75 11.90 -5.51
N SER A 692 -25.24 10.78 -4.98
CA SER A 692 -24.43 9.63 -4.55
C SER A 692 -23.49 9.09 -5.63
N THR A 693 -24.01 8.74 -6.81
CA THR A 693 -23.22 8.23 -7.94
C THR A 693 -22.17 9.26 -8.41
N LYS A 694 -22.56 10.55 -8.50
CA LYS A 694 -21.64 11.63 -8.89
C LYS A 694 -20.52 11.79 -7.86
N ALA A 695 -20.85 11.75 -6.58
CA ALA A 695 -19.91 11.88 -5.47
C ALA A 695 -18.86 10.77 -5.51
N VAL A 696 -19.27 9.51 -5.64
CA VAL A 696 -18.30 8.41 -5.67
C VAL A 696 -17.45 8.44 -6.94
N VAL A 697 -18.01 8.81 -8.10
CA VAL A 697 -17.24 9.00 -9.35
C VAL A 697 -16.25 10.17 -9.24
N VAL A 698 -16.62 11.28 -8.58
CA VAL A 698 -15.69 12.38 -8.29
C VAL A 698 -14.58 11.91 -7.35
N ALA A 699 -14.90 11.15 -6.29
CA ALA A 699 -13.90 10.59 -5.39
C ALA A 699 -12.92 9.66 -6.16
N PHE A 700 -13.43 8.79 -7.02
CA PHE A 700 -12.62 7.97 -7.91
C PHE A 700 -11.75 8.81 -8.85
N GLY A 701 -12.32 9.83 -9.49
CA GLY A 701 -11.61 10.77 -10.35
C GLY A 701 -10.52 11.55 -9.61
N LEU A 702 -10.72 11.90 -8.34
CA LEU A 702 -9.69 12.52 -7.49
C LEU A 702 -8.56 11.54 -7.18
N VAL A 703 -8.87 10.29 -6.84
CA VAL A 703 -7.85 9.25 -6.59
C VAL A 703 -7.05 8.96 -7.86
N VAL A 704 -7.72 8.62 -8.96
CA VAL A 704 -7.07 8.28 -10.25
C VAL A 704 -6.37 9.51 -10.84
N GLY A 705 -7.06 10.65 -10.90
CA GLY A 705 -6.53 11.89 -11.45
C GLY A 705 -5.31 12.37 -10.69
N SER A 706 -5.28 12.25 -9.37
CA SER A 706 -4.10 12.63 -8.58
C SER A 706 -2.90 11.71 -8.83
N VAL A 707 -3.10 10.40 -9.03
CA VAL A 707 -2.03 9.44 -9.40
C VAL A 707 -1.53 9.67 -10.82
N VAL A 708 -2.44 9.84 -11.78
CA VAL A 708 -2.09 10.06 -13.20
C VAL A 708 -1.34 11.39 -13.37
N LEU A 709 -1.83 12.46 -12.71
CA LEU A 709 -1.22 13.79 -12.76
C LEU A 709 0.13 13.83 -12.01
N ALA A 710 0.30 13.04 -10.96
CA ALA A 710 1.60 12.87 -10.30
C ALA A 710 2.65 12.29 -11.26
N GLY A 711 2.26 11.44 -12.21
CA GLY A 711 3.17 10.91 -13.22
C GLY A 711 3.57 11.90 -14.33
N SER A 712 2.91 13.06 -14.44
CA SER A 712 3.17 14.06 -15.49
C SER A 712 3.66 15.41 -14.97
N LYS A 713 3.28 15.81 -13.75
CA LYS A 713 3.72 17.08 -13.11
C LYS A 713 4.68 16.84 -11.96
N GLN A 714 5.86 17.45 -12.01
CA GLN A 714 6.89 17.31 -10.97
C GLN A 714 6.43 17.74 -9.56
N SER A 715 5.49 18.69 -9.46
CA SER A 715 4.98 19.18 -8.17
C SER A 715 4.05 18.19 -7.46
N LEU A 716 3.33 17.34 -8.22
CA LEU A 716 2.42 16.33 -7.67
C LEU A 716 3.04 14.92 -7.66
N ALA A 717 4.12 14.70 -8.40
CA ALA A 717 4.92 13.48 -8.36
C ALA A 717 5.41 13.12 -6.95
N ARG A 718 5.71 14.13 -6.13
CA ARG A 718 6.46 13.95 -4.87
C ARG A 718 5.61 13.44 -3.71
N PRO A 719 4.39 13.94 -3.42
CA PRO A 719 3.53 13.36 -2.39
C PRO A 719 3.12 11.92 -2.67
N TRP A 720 2.78 11.61 -3.93
CA TRP A 720 2.46 10.25 -4.36
C TRP A 720 3.68 9.33 -4.37
N GLY A 721 4.85 9.85 -4.74
CA GLY A 721 6.13 9.15 -4.59
C GLY A 721 6.33 8.69 -3.15
N LEU A 722 6.21 9.59 -2.16
CA LEU A 722 6.39 9.24 -0.75
C LEU A 722 5.41 8.15 -0.27
N LEU A 723 4.13 8.23 -0.65
CA LEU A 723 3.15 7.20 -0.28
C LEU A 723 3.47 5.85 -0.95
N TRP A 724 3.81 5.88 -2.24
CA TRP A 724 4.22 4.69 -2.98
C TRP A 724 5.46 4.04 -2.37
N ASP A 725 6.43 4.85 -1.99
CA ASP A 725 7.67 4.42 -1.36
C ASP A 725 7.41 3.78 0.00
N LEU A 726 6.49 4.36 0.79
CA LEU A 726 6.06 3.77 2.05
C LEU A 726 5.48 2.37 1.85
N MET A 727 4.71 2.17 0.77
CA MET A 727 4.10 0.88 0.41
C MET A 727 5.13 -0.12 -0.16
N CYS A 728 6.19 0.37 -0.82
CA CYS A 728 7.22 -0.46 -1.48
C CYS A 728 8.51 -0.61 -0.66
N PHE A 729 8.66 0.06 0.47
CA PHE A 729 9.86 -0.03 1.29
C PHE A 729 9.87 -1.29 2.16
N LEU A 730 8.73 -1.71 2.69
CA LEU A 730 8.66 -2.84 3.61
C LEU A 730 8.17 -4.12 2.92
N PRO A 731 8.69 -5.29 3.33
CA PRO A 731 8.31 -6.55 2.73
C PRO A 731 6.81 -6.84 2.76
N ARG A 732 6.33 -7.65 1.82
CA ARG A 732 4.93 -8.05 1.74
C ARG A 732 4.56 -8.97 2.89
N ALA A 733 3.79 -8.44 3.84
CA ALA A 733 3.38 -9.17 5.02
C ALA A 733 1.88 -9.21 5.26
N ALA A 734 1.12 -8.23 4.76
CA ALA A 734 -0.34 -8.18 4.89
C ALA A 734 -1.07 -8.83 3.70
N HIS A 735 -0.57 -8.59 2.49
CA HIS A 735 -1.30 -8.89 1.26
C HIS A 735 -0.36 -9.32 0.12
N PRO A 736 -0.62 -10.44 -0.58
CA PRO A 736 0.29 -10.96 -1.60
C PRO A 736 0.36 -10.08 -2.86
N PHE A 737 -0.71 -9.33 -3.16
CA PHE A 737 -0.79 -8.41 -4.32
C PHE A 737 -0.44 -6.96 -3.97
N ALA A 738 0.11 -6.71 -2.78
CA ALA A 738 0.72 -5.40 -2.48
C ALA A 738 1.89 -5.12 -3.44
N PRO A 739 2.30 -3.85 -3.63
CA PRO A 739 3.48 -3.53 -4.43
C PRO A 739 4.72 -4.34 -4.00
N PRO A 740 5.64 -4.65 -4.92
CA PRO A 740 6.90 -5.31 -4.56
C PRO A 740 7.76 -4.45 -3.66
N CYS A 741 8.47 -5.10 -2.74
CA CYS A 741 9.39 -4.42 -1.86
C CYS A 741 10.77 -4.30 -2.52
N TYR A 742 11.21 -3.07 -2.82
CA TYR A 742 12.55 -2.88 -3.39
C TYR A 742 13.64 -3.08 -2.33
N ALA A 743 13.34 -2.85 -1.05
CA ALA A 743 14.35 -2.94 0.02
C ALA A 743 14.80 -4.38 0.30
N GLU A 744 13.97 -5.38 -0.01
CA GLU A 744 14.38 -6.81 0.02
C GLU A 744 15.51 -7.11 -0.96
N ARG A 745 15.78 -6.20 -1.89
CA ARG A 745 16.92 -6.27 -2.81
C ARG A 745 18.02 -5.27 -2.46
N VAL A 746 17.65 -4.01 -2.29
CA VAL A 746 18.58 -2.90 -2.09
C VAL A 746 19.41 -3.10 -0.81
N VAL A 747 18.78 -3.50 0.29
CA VAL A 747 19.47 -3.65 1.58
C VAL A 747 20.53 -4.77 1.52
N PRO A 748 20.22 -5.99 1.03
CA PRO A 748 21.25 -7.01 0.82
C PRO A 748 22.36 -6.63 -0.16
N GLU A 749 22.05 -5.91 -1.26
CA GLU A 749 23.05 -5.47 -2.24
C GLU A 749 24.02 -4.43 -1.66
N LEU A 750 23.51 -3.40 -0.98
CA LEU A 750 24.34 -2.40 -0.30
C LEU A 750 25.18 -3.04 0.80
N ARG A 751 24.58 -3.92 1.61
CA ARG A 751 25.32 -4.70 2.61
C ARG A 751 26.45 -5.48 1.95
N SER A 752 26.18 -6.21 0.87
CA SER A 752 27.19 -7.01 0.18
C SER A 752 28.32 -6.14 -0.36
N ARG A 753 28.03 -4.94 -0.87
CA ARG A 753 29.07 -4.02 -1.35
C ARG A 753 29.97 -3.53 -0.22
N ILE A 754 29.38 -3.21 0.94
CA ILE A 754 30.12 -2.80 2.14
C ILE A 754 31.02 -3.95 2.62
N ASP A 755 30.45 -5.15 2.76
CA ASP A 755 31.17 -6.34 3.23
C ASP A 755 32.34 -6.68 2.29
N VAL A 756 32.13 -6.63 0.97
CA VAL A 756 33.20 -6.84 -0.04
C VAL A 756 34.29 -5.78 0.04
N TRP A 757 33.93 -4.51 0.20
CA TRP A 757 34.92 -3.44 0.34
C TRP A 757 35.76 -3.64 1.61
N LEU A 758 35.12 -3.96 2.73
CA LEU A 758 35.76 -4.16 4.03
C LEU A 758 36.48 -5.52 4.17
N GLY A 759 36.22 -6.45 3.25
CA GLY A 759 36.78 -7.81 3.26
C GLY A 759 36.07 -8.79 4.19
N ASP A 760 34.88 -8.43 4.69
CA ASP A 760 34.11 -9.24 5.65
C ASP A 760 33.35 -10.40 4.97
N ASP A 761 33.31 -10.43 3.63
CA ASP A 761 32.68 -11.48 2.83
C ASP A 761 33.56 -12.73 2.65
N ARG A 762 34.79 -12.70 3.15
CA ARG A 762 35.80 -13.75 2.99
C ARG A 762 36.27 -14.26 4.36
N ALA A 763 36.62 -15.55 4.43
CA ALA A 763 37.21 -16.08 5.66
C ALA A 763 38.64 -15.55 5.82
N SER A 764 39.07 -15.27 7.05
CA SER A 764 40.44 -14.80 7.33
C SER A 764 41.51 -15.77 6.81
N SER A 765 41.21 -17.07 6.78
CA SER A 765 42.08 -18.10 6.21
C SER A 765 42.29 -18.00 4.69
N GLU A 766 41.41 -17.31 3.97
CA GLU A 766 41.47 -17.16 2.50
C GLU A 766 42.30 -15.94 2.07
N VAL A 767 42.71 -15.08 3.00
CA VAL A 767 43.33 -13.79 2.72
C VAL A 767 44.77 -13.76 3.23
N GLY A 768 45.72 -13.38 2.37
CA GLY A 768 47.13 -13.27 2.77
C GLY A 768 47.38 -12.09 3.71
N ALA A 769 48.40 -12.19 4.58
CA ALA A 769 48.68 -11.18 5.62
C ALA A 769 48.87 -9.74 5.10
N ALA A 770 49.43 -9.56 3.90
CA ALA A 770 49.58 -8.25 3.28
C ALA A 770 48.23 -7.64 2.86
N GLU A 771 47.35 -8.46 2.28
CA GLU A 771 46.00 -8.05 1.89
C GLU A 771 45.15 -7.79 3.13
N GLN A 772 45.27 -8.61 4.17
CA GLN A 772 44.53 -8.43 5.42
C GLN A 772 44.87 -7.10 6.10
N ARG A 773 46.16 -6.71 6.14
CA ARG A 773 46.57 -5.38 6.62
C ARG A 773 45.99 -4.22 5.80
N MET A 774 45.86 -4.40 4.48
CA MET A 774 45.21 -3.42 3.62
C MET A 774 43.71 -3.33 3.91
N LEU A 775 43.01 -4.46 4.02
CA LEU A 775 41.57 -4.52 4.32
C LEU A 775 41.25 -3.95 5.71
N ALA A 776 42.13 -4.18 6.70
CA ALA A 776 41.98 -3.64 8.05
C ALA A 776 42.05 -2.10 8.10
N ARG A 777 42.64 -1.46 7.09
CA ARG A 777 42.65 0.01 6.92
C ARG A 777 41.44 0.56 6.17
N ARG A 778 40.65 -0.30 5.50
CA ARG A 778 39.51 0.17 4.72
C ARG A 778 38.38 0.68 5.61
N ARG A 779 37.70 1.72 5.15
CA ARG A 779 36.58 2.39 5.83
C ARG A 779 35.46 2.70 4.84
N VAL A 780 34.24 2.93 5.34
CA VAL A 780 33.07 3.27 4.53
C VAL A 780 32.32 4.47 5.12
N VAL A 781 31.94 5.42 4.27
CA VAL A 781 30.94 6.45 4.57
C VAL A 781 29.71 6.20 3.70
N LEU A 782 28.58 5.85 4.31
CA LEU A 782 27.30 5.83 3.62
C LEU A 782 26.76 7.25 3.53
N SER A 783 26.62 7.77 2.31
CA SER A 783 26.12 9.12 2.07
C SER A 783 24.73 9.04 1.44
N ALA A 784 23.70 9.44 2.18
CA ALA A 784 22.33 9.01 1.88
C ALA A 784 21.33 10.17 1.88
N HIS A 785 20.69 10.36 0.72
CA HIS A 785 19.68 11.41 0.51
C HIS A 785 18.27 10.89 0.77
N SER A 786 17.44 11.67 1.48
CA SER A 786 16.00 11.41 1.56
C SER A 786 15.70 9.98 2.07
N LEU A 787 14.91 9.21 1.32
CA LEU A 787 14.61 7.80 1.61
C LEU A 787 15.85 6.89 1.54
N GLY A 788 16.89 7.28 0.81
CA GLY A 788 18.19 6.63 0.85
C GLY A 788 18.74 6.57 2.28
N GLY A 789 18.43 7.55 3.15
CA GLY A 789 18.79 7.52 4.56
C GLY A 789 18.12 6.39 5.33
N VAL A 790 16.85 6.10 5.04
CA VAL A 790 16.11 4.96 5.62
C VAL A 790 16.74 3.64 5.18
N VAL A 791 17.09 3.54 3.90
CA VAL A 791 17.78 2.38 3.32
C VAL A 791 19.18 2.19 3.93
N ALA A 792 19.94 3.27 4.13
CA ALA A 792 21.27 3.22 4.71
C ALA A 792 21.22 2.72 6.16
N VAL A 793 20.29 3.23 6.98
CA VAL A 793 20.09 2.73 8.36
C VAL A 793 19.65 1.27 8.36
N ALA A 794 18.71 0.88 7.48
CA ALA A 794 18.30 -0.52 7.33
C ALA A 794 19.47 -1.43 6.93
N THR A 795 20.38 -0.93 6.09
CA THR A 795 21.61 -1.63 5.67
C THR A 795 22.58 -1.81 6.83
N LEU A 796 22.78 -0.79 7.66
CA LEU A 796 23.62 -0.88 8.86
C LEU A 796 23.07 -1.92 9.84
N LEU A 797 21.77 -1.86 10.14
CA LEU A 797 21.10 -2.84 11.01
C LEU A 797 21.19 -4.25 10.43
N ALA A 798 20.99 -4.40 9.12
CA ALA A 798 21.11 -5.70 8.45
C ALA A 798 22.55 -6.26 8.44
N ARG A 799 23.58 -5.47 8.78
CA ARG A 799 24.98 -5.94 8.92
C ARG A 799 25.32 -6.48 10.30
N TRP A 800 24.49 -6.25 11.32
CA TRP A 800 24.79 -6.63 12.71
C TRP A 800 24.87 -8.15 12.94
N ASP A 801 24.33 -8.98 12.03
CA ASP A 801 24.55 -10.44 12.03
C ASP A 801 25.88 -10.87 11.38
N GLY A 802 26.74 -9.91 11.01
CA GLY A 802 28.07 -10.14 10.44
C GLY A 802 29.19 -10.27 11.48
N PRO A 803 30.45 -10.51 11.04
CA PRO A 803 31.56 -10.87 11.93
C PRO A 803 31.90 -9.84 13.02
N ARG A 804 31.71 -8.54 12.75
CA ARG A 804 31.98 -7.45 13.71
C ARG A 804 30.76 -7.02 14.52
N GLY A 805 29.60 -7.63 14.29
CA GLY A 805 28.37 -7.30 15.03
C GLY A 805 27.94 -5.85 14.86
N ALA A 806 27.41 -5.28 15.95
CA ALA A 806 26.98 -3.88 16.00
C ALA A 806 28.15 -2.88 16.16
N ASP A 807 29.31 -3.32 16.62
CA ASP A 807 30.43 -2.44 17.00
C ASP A 807 31.47 -2.22 15.87
N ASP A 808 31.04 -2.22 14.61
CA ASP A 808 31.92 -2.00 13.46
C ASP A 808 32.34 -0.51 13.34
N ASP A 809 33.51 -0.21 13.89
CA ASP A 809 34.11 1.12 13.96
C ASP A 809 34.58 1.69 12.60
N ARG A 810 34.55 0.87 11.54
CA ARG A 810 35.00 1.23 10.19
C ARG A 810 33.94 1.91 9.33
N VAL A 811 32.72 2.10 9.86
CA VAL A 811 31.59 2.66 9.11
C VAL A 811 31.10 3.98 9.73
N ALA A 812 30.78 4.94 8.86
CA ALA A 812 30.15 6.20 9.18
C ALA A 812 28.92 6.46 8.30
N LEU A 813 28.05 7.36 8.75
CA LEU A 813 26.80 7.71 8.09
C LEU A 813 26.67 9.23 7.90
N LEU A 814 26.40 9.67 6.69
CA LEU A 814 26.04 11.05 6.35
C LEU A 814 24.66 11.06 5.69
N THR A 815 23.63 11.44 6.45
CA THR A 815 22.26 11.58 5.92
C THR A 815 21.96 13.02 5.53
N TYR A 816 21.03 13.24 4.61
CA TYR A 816 20.60 14.60 4.29
C TYR A 816 19.19 14.62 3.71
N GLY A 817 18.39 15.61 4.11
CA GLY A 817 16.99 15.73 3.71
C GLY A 817 16.13 14.51 4.04
N THR A 818 16.42 13.78 5.12
CA THR A 818 15.81 12.47 5.39
C THR A 818 14.50 12.54 6.21
N GLN A 819 13.64 11.53 6.05
CA GLN A 819 12.35 11.38 6.76
C GLN A 819 12.43 10.51 8.02
N LEU A 820 13.64 10.02 8.37
CA LEU A 820 13.88 9.01 9.41
C LEU A 820 13.14 9.30 10.71
N ARG A 821 13.34 10.47 11.34
CA ARG A 821 12.74 10.78 12.65
C ARG A 821 11.26 11.13 12.58
N ALA A 822 10.91 12.05 11.68
CA ALA A 822 9.59 12.69 11.67
C ALA A 822 8.48 11.83 11.04
N TYR A 823 8.80 10.90 10.14
CA TYR A 823 7.81 9.99 9.56
C TYR A 823 8.13 8.54 9.89
N PHE A 824 9.26 7.99 9.46
CA PHE A 824 9.53 6.56 9.64
C PHE A 824 9.56 6.14 11.12
N GLY A 825 10.25 6.90 11.98
CA GLY A 825 10.33 6.63 13.41
C GLY A 825 9.03 6.88 14.17
N ARG A 826 8.12 7.68 13.62
CA ARG A 826 6.76 7.86 14.17
C ARG A 826 5.81 6.77 13.68
N PHE A 827 5.83 6.44 12.39
CA PHE A 827 4.91 5.49 11.74
C PHE A 827 5.29 4.03 12.01
N PHE A 828 6.57 3.76 12.21
CA PHE A 828 7.15 2.45 12.47
C PHE A 828 8.11 2.51 13.68
N PRO A 829 7.60 2.80 14.89
CA PRO A 829 8.46 3.05 16.05
C PRO A 829 9.32 1.84 16.44
N GLU A 830 8.87 0.62 16.14
CA GLU A 830 9.62 -0.61 16.42
C GLU A 830 10.72 -0.90 15.36
N LEU A 831 10.68 -0.22 14.22
CA LEU A 831 11.64 -0.37 13.12
C LEU A 831 12.65 0.79 13.07
N PHE A 832 12.21 2.02 13.27
CA PHE A 832 13.01 3.25 13.15
C PHE A 832 12.75 4.25 14.28
N GLY A 833 12.10 3.86 15.37
CA GLY A 833 11.79 4.76 16.46
C GLY A 833 13.02 5.18 17.27
N PRO A 834 12.84 6.06 18.26
CA PRO A 834 13.93 6.60 19.08
C PRO A 834 14.70 5.50 19.82
N ALA A 835 14.02 4.42 20.24
CA ALA A 835 14.65 3.29 20.92
C ALA A 835 15.51 2.39 20.00
N VAL A 836 15.36 2.52 18.67
CA VAL A 836 16.19 1.83 17.67
C VAL A 836 17.31 2.75 17.20
N LEU A 837 16.97 4.01 16.90
CA LEU A 837 17.94 4.97 16.38
C LEU A 837 18.89 5.50 17.47
N GLY A 838 18.44 5.63 18.72
CA GLY A 838 19.17 6.34 19.78
C GLY A 838 19.01 7.86 19.70
N THR A 839 17.93 8.35 19.06
CA THR A 839 17.65 9.78 18.86
C THR A 839 16.45 10.26 19.69
N HIS A 840 16.28 11.57 19.81
CA HIS A 840 15.16 12.16 20.52
C HIS A 840 13.82 11.84 19.83
N PRO A 841 12.75 11.58 20.60
CA PRO A 841 11.43 11.37 20.04
C PRO A 841 10.90 12.60 19.31
N SER A 842 10.03 12.39 18.32
CA SER A 842 9.38 13.48 17.62
C SER A 842 7.91 13.58 17.98
N SER A 843 7.45 14.77 18.35
CA SER A 843 6.03 15.06 18.57
C SER A 843 5.24 15.15 17.26
N ALA A 844 3.93 15.00 17.31
CA ALA A 844 3.06 15.17 16.15
C ALA A 844 2.99 16.65 15.70
N PRO A 845 2.89 16.93 14.38
CA PRO A 845 2.76 18.30 13.91
C PRO A 845 1.47 18.95 14.41
N ARG A 846 1.56 20.23 14.81
CA ARG A 846 0.41 21.04 15.23
C ARG A 846 -0.30 21.61 14.00
N VAL A 847 -1.62 21.46 13.91
CA VAL A 847 -2.39 21.82 12.70
C VAL A 847 -2.60 23.33 12.54
N TRP A 848 -2.84 24.04 13.66
CA TRP A 848 -3.45 25.38 13.64
C TRP A 848 -2.49 26.56 13.87
N VAL A 849 -1.19 26.28 14.00
CA VAL A 849 -0.11 27.26 14.25
C VAL A 849 0.74 27.49 13.00
N ALA A 850 1.44 28.61 12.88
CA ALA A 850 2.27 28.90 11.70
C ALA A 850 3.36 27.82 11.49
N ASP A 851 4.07 27.46 12.55
CA ASP A 851 5.09 26.42 12.53
C ASP A 851 4.55 25.09 13.12
N PRO A 852 4.37 24.01 12.33
CA PRO A 852 3.92 22.71 12.83
C PRO A 852 4.80 22.10 13.91
N TRP A 853 6.08 22.46 13.93
CA TRP A 853 7.15 21.83 14.71
C TRP A 853 7.68 22.74 15.82
N ASP A 854 7.01 23.86 16.07
CA ASP A 854 7.22 24.67 17.28
C ASP A 854 6.66 23.91 18.51
N VAL A 855 7.43 22.88 18.89
CA VAL A 855 7.16 21.95 19.97
C VAL A 855 8.48 21.69 20.69
N ARG A 856 8.44 21.69 22.03
CA ARG A 856 9.61 21.33 22.84
C ARG A 856 10.11 19.93 22.50
N VAL A 857 11.42 19.76 22.43
CA VAL A 857 12.06 18.45 22.25
C VAL A 857 11.69 17.56 23.45
N PRO A 858 11.02 16.41 23.24
CA PRO A 858 10.71 15.48 24.31
C PRO A 858 11.99 14.90 24.94
N PRO A 859 11.94 14.48 26.23
CA PRO A 859 13.08 13.79 26.82
C PRO A 859 13.39 12.49 26.07
N PRO A 860 14.67 12.07 26.06
CA PRO A 860 15.11 10.84 25.40
C PRO A 860 14.37 9.61 25.96
N VAL A 861 14.27 8.58 25.13
CA VAL A 861 13.64 7.31 25.49
C VAL A 861 14.74 6.31 25.79
N ALA A 862 14.58 5.51 26.86
CA ALA A 862 15.53 4.46 27.19
C ALA A 862 15.65 3.47 26.01
N PRO A 863 16.88 3.07 25.62
CA PRO A 863 17.08 2.12 24.55
C PRO A 863 16.56 0.73 24.94
N VAL A 864 16.14 -0.05 23.94
CA VAL A 864 15.67 -1.44 24.12
C VAL A 864 16.83 -2.45 23.96
N GLY A 865 17.93 -2.02 23.34
CA GLY A 865 19.16 -2.75 23.07
C GLY A 865 20.16 -1.79 22.44
N VAL A 866 21.17 -2.30 21.73
CA VAL A 866 22.13 -1.45 21.01
C VAL A 866 21.38 -0.59 19.98
N THR A 867 21.62 0.72 20.01
CA THR A 867 21.04 1.69 19.07
C THR A 867 21.98 2.00 17.92
N VAL A 868 21.44 2.59 16.85
CA VAL A 868 22.25 3.04 15.70
C VAL A 868 23.26 4.11 16.15
N VAL A 869 22.86 5.08 16.98
CA VAL A 869 23.78 6.09 17.51
C VAL A 869 24.90 5.45 18.34
N GLU A 870 24.59 4.51 19.23
CA GLU A 870 25.60 3.80 20.02
C GLU A 870 26.56 3.01 19.10
N SER A 871 26.04 2.27 18.12
CA SER A 871 26.86 1.51 17.15
C SER A 871 27.83 2.40 16.34
N LEU A 872 27.46 3.66 16.13
CA LEU A 872 28.27 4.64 15.40
C LEU A 872 29.11 5.53 16.34
N THR A 873 29.11 5.27 17.65
CA THR A 873 29.91 6.02 18.63
C THR A 873 31.19 5.26 18.95
N CYS A 874 32.34 5.92 18.86
CA CYS A 874 33.63 5.41 19.37
C CYS A 874 34.35 6.54 20.08
N ASP A 875 34.93 6.27 21.24
CA ASP A 875 35.67 7.24 22.04
C ASP A 875 34.91 8.56 22.28
N GLY A 876 33.59 8.47 22.48
CA GLY A 876 32.70 9.61 22.71
C GLY A 876 32.37 10.44 21.45
N ALA A 877 32.92 10.09 20.28
CA ALA A 877 32.62 10.75 19.01
C ALA A 877 31.64 9.92 18.16
N VAL A 878 30.51 10.55 17.80
CA VAL A 878 29.49 9.94 16.94
C VAL A 878 29.89 10.10 15.47
N ARG A 879 29.98 9.00 14.72
CA ARG A 879 30.27 8.94 13.26
C ARG A 879 29.00 9.03 12.40
N TRP A 880 28.01 9.79 12.87
CA TRP A 880 26.80 10.13 12.13
C TRP A 880 26.69 11.65 12.03
N ARG A 881 26.50 12.16 10.81
CA ARG A 881 26.11 13.54 10.52
C ARG A 881 24.84 13.58 9.69
N SER A 882 24.00 14.58 9.92
CA SER A 882 22.76 14.76 9.18
C SER A 882 22.54 16.21 8.77
N LEU A 883 22.34 16.47 7.48
CA LEU A 883 22.02 17.81 6.97
C LEU A 883 20.52 17.98 6.77
N TRP A 884 20.02 19.15 7.14
CA TRP A 884 18.62 19.53 6.94
C TRP A 884 18.50 21.04 6.67
N ARG A 885 17.40 21.46 6.06
CA ARG A 885 17.08 22.88 5.90
C ARG A 885 15.58 23.13 5.98
N ARG A 886 15.18 24.37 6.28
CA ARG A 886 13.79 24.67 6.65
C ARG A 886 12.84 24.82 5.46
N THR A 887 13.39 25.13 4.28
CA THR A 887 12.70 25.08 2.98
C THR A 887 12.44 23.66 2.46
N ASP A 888 12.99 22.63 3.11
CA ASP A 888 12.73 21.24 2.75
C ASP A 888 11.35 20.80 3.28
N PHE A 889 10.45 20.45 2.35
CA PHE A 889 9.07 20.10 2.65
C PHE A 889 8.89 18.67 3.17
N ILE A 890 9.91 17.81 3.05
CA ILE A 890 9.90 16.42 3.54
C ILE A 890 11.19 16.00 4.24
N GLY A 891 12.27 16.78 4.16
CA GLY A 891 13.51 16.53 4.88
C GLY A 891 13.47 17.14 6.29
N PHE A 892 13.90 16.37 7.28
CA PHE A 892 13.90 16.75 8.69
C PHE A 892 15.25 16.45 9.35
N PRO A 893 15.58 17.12 10.47
CA PRO A 893 16.66 16.67 11.35
C PRO A 893 16.37 15.27 11.92
N VAL A 894 17.40 14.44 12.03
CA VAL A 894 17.30 13.04 12.52
C VAL A 894 17.21 12.93 14.03
N ASP A 895 17.65 13.95 14.76
CA ASP A 895 17.68 13.97 16.22
C ASP A 895 16.93 15.19 16.78
N ALA A 896 17.39 16.42 16.52
CA ALA A 896 16.70 17.65 16.97
C ALA A 896 16.93 18.84 16.02
N TYR A 897 15.98 19.77 15.98
CA TYR A 897 16.15 21.03 15.24
C TYR A 897 17.19 21.97 15.86
N ALA A 898 17.48 21.84 17.15
CA ALA A 898 18.45 22.68 17.85
C ALA A 898 19.87 22.11 17.68
N PRO A 899 20.78 22.76 16.91
CA PRO A 899 22.10 22.21 16.62
C PRO A 899 23.00 22.12 17.86
N THR A 900 22.76 22.95 18.87
CA THR A 900 23.47 22.90 20.16
C THR A 900 23.03 21.72 21.02
N ALA A 901 21.87 21.12 20.73
CA ALA A 901 21.35 19.97 21.46
C ALA A 901 21.88 18.64 20.92
N THR A 902 22.56 18.62 19.77
CA THR A 902 22.99 17.38 19.12
C THR A 902 24.28 17.51 18.32
N SER A 903 25.14 16.50 18.40
CA SER A 903 26.34 16.40 17.58
C SER A 903 26.07 15.89 16.16
N ILE A 904 24.83 15.44 15.87
CA ILE A 904 24.46 14.77 14.61
C ILE A 904 23.94 15.77 13.59
N ASP A 905 22.93 16.57 13.95
CA ASP A 905 22.25 17.45 13.00
C ASP A 905 23.01 18.76 12.73
N ARG A 906 23.09 19.14 11.45
CA ARG A 906 23.67 20.41 10.98
C ARG A 906 22.72 21.07 9.98
N PRO A 907 22.43 22.37 10.12
CA PRO A 907 21.69 23.08 9.09
C PRO A 907 22.52 23.20 7.82
N ALA A 908 21.87 23.09 6.66
CA ALA A 908 22.43 23.39 5.35
C ALA A 908 21.82 24.70 4.81
N GLN A 909 22.54 25.35 3.89
CA GLN A 909 22.05 26.54 3.20
C GLN A 909 20.69 26.30 2.50
N GLU A 910 19.86 27.36 2.46
CA GLU A 910 18.53 27.38 1.83
C GLU A 910 18.52 28.10 0.47
N VAL A 911 19.65 28.65 0.06
CA VAL A 911 19.84 29.40 -1.17
C VAL A 911 21.04 28.81 -1.89
N ASP A 912 20.86 28.50 -3.17
CA ASP A 912 21.97 28.06 -4.02
C ASP A 912 22.85 29.27 -4.37
N GLN A 913 24.01 29.36 -3.73
CA GLN A 913 24.98 30.44 -3.94
C GLN A 913 25.76 30.30 -5.26
N ALA A 914 25.72 29.12 -5.90
CA ALA A 914 26.41 28.87 -7.16
C ALA A 914 25.50 29.14 -8.39
N ALA A 915 24.19 29.21 -8.19
CA ALA A 915 23.24 29.51 -9.26
C ALA A 915 23.32 30.97 -9.72
N TYR A 916 23.32 31.17 -11.05
CA TYR A 916 23.28 32.51 -11.65
C TYR A 916 21.97 33.28 -11.33
N LEU A 917 20.86 32.55 -11.20
CA LEU A 917 19.56 33.09 -10.78
C LEU A 917 19.25 32.65 -9.36
N LEU A 918 18.65 33.54 -8.56
CA LEU A 918 18.19 33.25 -7.20
C LEU A 918 17.33 31.98 -7.21
N THR A 919 17.87 30.92 -6.62
CA THR A 919 17.23 29.61 -6.53
C THR A 919 17.12 29.23 -5.06
N ILE A 920 15.89 29.02 -4.61
CA ILE A 920 15.62 28.55 -3.25
C ILE A 920 15.73 27.04 -3.22
N ASP A 921 16.68 26.59 -2.43
CA ASP A 921 17.06 25.21 -2.31
C ASP A 921 16.03 24.48 -1.43
N ALA A 922 15.43 23.40 -1.94
CA ALA A 922 14.28 22.74 -1.30
C ALA A 922 14.62 21.33 -0.80
N HIS A 923 14.40 20.28 -1.60
CA HIS A 923 14.70 18.90 -1.20
C HIS A 923 15.94 18.29 -1.88
N SER A 924 16.49 18.92 -2.92
CA SER A 924 17.62 18.42 -3.74
C SER A 924 18.87 19.30 -3.59
N GLY A 925 20.05 18.87 -4.04
CA GLY A 925 21.24 19.75 -4.08
C GLY A 925 22.08 19.80 -2.79
N TYR A 926 21.75 18.99 -1.78
CA TYR A 926 22.57 18.86 -0.57
C TYR A 926 24.05 18.51 -0.83
N PRO A 927 24.40 17.60 -1.76
CA PRO A 927 25.81 17.27 -2.03
C PRO A 927 26.64 18.43 -2.59
N ASP A 928 25.99 19.48 -3.10
CA ASP A 928 26.62 20.65 -3.70
C ASP A 928 26.91 21.76 -2.66
N THR A 929 26.43 21.60 -1.42
CA THR A 929 26.63 22.61 -0.37
C THR A 929 27.99 22.46 0.32
N ALA A 930 28.54 23.58 0.80
CA ALA A 930 29.81 23.58 1.52
C ALA A 930 29.74 22.77 2.83
N GLU A 931 28.58 22.74 3.48
CA GLU A 931 28.36 21.97 4.71
C GLU A 931 28.50 20.47 4.46
N TYR A 932 28.06 19.97 3.30
CA TYR A 932 28.26 18.56 2.93
C TYR A 932 29.74 18.20 2.84
N GLY A 933 30.53 19.01 2.12
CA GLY A 933 31.97 18.80 2.01
C GLY A 933 32.67 18.83 3.37
N THR A 934 32.28 19.77 4.23
CA THR A 934 32.82 19.92 5.59
C THR A 934 32.51 18.68 6.45
N GLN A 935 31.24 18.26 6.51
CA GLN A 935 30.83 17.12 7.33
C GLN A 935 31.38 15.79 6.80
N MET A 936 31.52 15.63 5.48
CA MET A 936 32.21 14.48 4.88
C MET A 936 33.68 14.43 5.32
N GLY A 937 34.39 15.56 5.25
CA GLY A 937 35.79 15.64 5.68
C GLY A 937 35.98 15.29 7.16
N GLU A 938 35.09 15.79 8.03
CA GLU A 938 35.09 15.43 9.46
C GLU A 938 34.90 13.93 9.70
N LEU A 939 33.94 13.30 9.02
CA LEU A 939 33.67 11.87 9.16
C LEU A 939 34.86 11.02 8.67
N VAL A 940 35.47 11.39 7.55
CA VAL A 940 36.69 10.75 7.04
C VAL A 940 37.83 10.86 8.05
N ALA A 941 38.01 12.04 8.65
CA ALA A 941 39.02 12.26 9.68
C ALA A 941 38.76 11.42 10.94
N LEU A 942 37.49 11.27 11.36
CA LEU A 942 37.12 10.42 12.48
C LEU A 942 37.40 8.94 12.20
N LEU A 943 37.03 8.44 11.02
CA LEU A 943 37.26 7.04 10.64
C LEU A 943 38.74 6.66 10.56
N ARG A 944 39.60 7.59 10.16
CA ARG A 944 41.06 7.38 10.10
C ARG A 944 41.75 7.43 11.46
N LYS A 945 41.13 8.01 12.48
CA LYS A 945 41.65 8.02 13.86
C LYS A 945 41.47 6.71 14.59
N VAL A 946 40.49 5.89 14.16
CA VAL A 946 40.22 4.58 14.74
C VAL A 946 41.42 3.66 14.50
N PRO A 947 42.09 3.15 15.55
CA PRO A 947 43.25 2.30 15.41
C PRO A 947 42.91 1.02 14.64
N VAL A 948 43.87 0.54 13.84
CA VAL A 948 43.73 -0.77 13.19
C VAL A 948 43.88 -1.82 14.28
N ARG A 949 42.79 -2.54 14.61
CA ARG A 949 42.87 -3.70 15.51
C ARG A 949 43.62 -4.82 14.78
N ASP A 950 44.76 -5.22 15.34
CA ASP A 950 45.42 -6.47 14.99
C ASP A 950 44.65 -7.58 15.72
N ASP A 951 43.64 -8.16 15.07
CA ASP A 951 42.94 -9.37 15.55
C ASP A 951 43.79 -10.61 15.27
#